data_AF-A0A7I4YUP0-F1
#
_entry.id   AF-A0A7I4YUP0-F1
#
_cell.length_a   1.000
_cell.length_b   1.000
_cell.length_c   1.000
_cell.angle_alpha   90.00
_cell.angle_beta   90.00
_cell.angle_gamma   90.00
#
_symmetry.space_group_name_H-M   'P 1'
#
loop_
_entity.id
_entity.type
_entity.pdbx_description
1 polymer ?
#
loop_
_entity_poly.entity_id
_entity_poly.type
_entity_poly.pdbx_seq_one_letter_code
_entity_poly.pdbx_strand_id
1 'polypeptide(L)'
;MMEPFICPTFRLNRRLQGPESSSELLIYGLPDQAPKHTRPVATARRNSNTETSQPRNQPSAVPPAPRCDSIRSRAKATLCAKYNTLRSEQHRNSSSNRTGSSANNQYEAMPTQRVNNAQNQARVTVIGNVSISEKAKDFLSLGPSFSIAQGIGASTYRQAVTGLHRLRDQLRWSAMRKEPQRASTESMLPPIPFPCSFYKEPEPSPLQDLKFRVLTSGVLEIFRRHTRERFSNMTDAQWEGLREIRKRVAEGEIRLSVSDEGGEFVVLPRSLDREITELHLSDASLYSHSTEKAFLTQCHRLNALWVSIGKEAKLDRRLIRRLKLDTPLCPVYYSLIKTHKLSNGDENSVNASDYKVRPIISCVGGPTDRISWFLNKIVGQLLRYVPSHLPNTNEFLDRLRSCRLQENCVVESFDVTALYTNVNNNEALQAVSEMLDEHETEIVTFGLSKVHIMALIKECLNCNIFKWSGQYFSQNRGLAMGQRLAPVLAICFMSRVERPVIARMPIMYCRYIDDCCVITSTQQEMDELFDILNRQSQYIKFTREVPHEGWLPYLNTQINISSGRYNVRWYRKSSSKNILLHSMSAHPEAVKRAVVRNMYRTAVGVCTGEVEREESRKLASEIAILNGYGTKQRKSGSKGYSLINHENVVHLQLPFISDEISAEIRRCIARADLANDVVLINVPTDNIKRLLIRNRLYDRACTTINCVVCPFGRNGDCTQRGTVYQLQCSACDEIYIGETGRMLGIRVKEHLAGKRRGSPFTPLGRHRLEGHHGKDFDIKCKILAYENEIGARKMLEALYIRERNPKLNNRNECIAITSELLPFVPFCGL
;
A
#
# COMPACT_ATOMS: atom_id res chain seq x y z
N MET A 1 -2.11 -12.29 -8.33
CA MET A 1 -1.16 -11.31 -7.77
C MET A 1 -0.01 -11.07 -8.74
N MET A 2 -0.22 -10.15 -9.67
CA MET A 2 0.72 -9.18 -10.26
C MET A 2 -0.11 -8.55 -11.38
N GLU A 3 -0.82 -7.48 -11.03
CA GLU A 3 -1.17 -6.45 -12.02
C GLU A 3 0.10 -5.62 -12.26
N PRO A 4 0.33 -5.11 -13.47
CA PRO A 4 1.52 -4.35 -13.79
C PRO A 4 1.65 -3.11 -12.90
N PHE A 5 2.90 -2.87 -12.50
CA PHE A 5 3.33 -1.86 -11.55
C PHE A 5 3.11 -0.44 -12.09
N ILE A 6 1.92 0.12 -11.85
CA ILE A 6 1.79 1.57 -11.69
C ILE A 6 2.28 1.90 -10.28
N CYS A 7 3.53 2.31 -10.20
CA CYS A 7 4.09 3.13 -9.12
C CYS A 7 3.76 2.66 -7.68
N PRO A 8 4.61 1.80 -7.05
CA PRO A 8 4.42 1.37 -5.66
C PRO A 8 4.81 2.43 -4.60
N THR A 9 4.99 3.70 -4.97
CA THR A 9 5.27 4.79 -4.01
C THR A 9 4.07 5.14 -3.11
N PHE A 10 2.92 4.47 -3.29
CA PHE A 10 1.76 4.56 -2.38
C PHE A 10 1.48 3.27 -1.57
N ARG A 11 2.51 2.50 -1.21
CA ARG A 11 2.45 1.58 -0.05
C ARG A 11 3.43 1.99 1.06
N LEU A 12 3.29 3.22 1.56
CA LEU A 12 3.90 3.64 2.83
C LEU A 12 2.97 4.64 3.55
N ASN A 13 1.75 4.18 3.87
CA ASN A 13 0.92 4.56 5.02
C ASN A 13 -0.44 3.82 4.99
N ARG A 14 -0.45 2.50 4.77
CA ARG A 14 -1.58 1.65 5.20
C ARG A 14 -1.18 0.95 6.48
N ARG A 15 -1.39 1.65 7.59
CA ARG A 15 -1.58 1.06 8.93
C ARG A 15 -2.90 1.59 9.48
N LEU A 16 -3.97 1.51 8.67
CA LEU A 16 -5.36 1.68 9.06
C LEU A 16 -6.17 0.77 8.14
N GLN A 17 -7.11 0.03 8.74
CA GLN A 17 -7.99 -1.00 8.17
C GLN A 17 -7.43 -2.43 8.15
N GLY A 18 -8.20 -3.33 8.76
CA GLY A 18 -7.86 -4.71 9.08
C GLY A 18 -7.81 -5.62 7.86
N PRO A 19 -7.68 -6.95 8.07
CA PRO A 19 -7.56 -7.90 6.98
C PRO A 19 -8.94 -8.21 6.41
N GLU A 20 -9.32 -7.52 5.32
CA GLU A 20 -10.34 -8.05 4.42
C GLU A 20 -9.74 -9.20 3.61
N SER A 21 -10.40 -10.34 3.69
CA SER A 21 -10.22 -11.47 2.79
C SER A 21 -10.39 -11.03 1.33
N SER A 22 -9.70 -11.74 0.45
CA SER A 22 -9.85 -11.65 -1.00
C SER A 22 -11.32 -11.67 -1.45
N SER A 23 -11.82 -10.49 -1.81
CA SER A 23 -12.92 -10.16 -2.72
C SER A 23 -12.52 -8.79 -3.29
N GLU A 24 -12.21 -8.72 -4.58
CA GLU A 24 -13.07 -8.01 -5.53
C GLU A 24 -13.31 -6.54 -5.14
N LEU A 25 -12.95 -5.63 -6.05
CA LEU A 25 -13.41 -4.24 -6.04
C LEU A 25 -14.94 -4.25 -6.18
N LEU A 26 -15.65 -4.50 -5.07
CA LEU A 26 -17.06 -4.21 -4.95
C LEU A 26 -17.20 -2.72 -4.63
N ILE A 27 -17.47 -1.97 -5.69
CA ILE A 27 -18.24 -0.74 -5.63
C ILE A 27 -19.58 -1.13 -5.00
N TYR A 28 -19.83 -0.73 -3.75
CA TYR A 28 -21.16 -0.85 -3.17
C TYR A 28 -22.12 0.06 -3.94
N GLY A 29 -22.84 -0.53 -4.89
CA GLY A 29 -24.17 -0.06 -5.30
C GLY A 29 -25.18 -0.56 -4.28
N LEU A 30 -25.95 0.35 -3.69
CA LEU A 30 -27.20 0.00 -3.03
C LEU A 30 -28.27 -0.25 -4.11
N PRO A 31 -29.22 -1.18 -3.86
CA PRO A 31 -30.22 -1.56 -4.86
C PRO A 31 -31.27 -0.48 -5.07
N ASP A 32 -31.63 -0.26 -6.34
CA ASP A 32 -32.78 0.52 -6.77
C ASP A 32 -34.08 0.02 -6.12
N GLN A 33 -34.75 0.92 -5.41
CA GLN A 33 -36.20 0.89 -5.31
C GLN A 33 -36.75 1.61 -6.55
N ALA A 34 -37.40 0.84 -7.42
CA ALA A 34 -38.13 1.36 -8.58
C ALA A 34 -39.19 2.41 -8.14
N PRO A 35 -39.20 3.63 -8.72
CA PRO A 35 -40.32 4.53 -8.57
C PRO A 35 -41.43 4.14 -9.56
N LYS A 36 -42.63 3.93 -9.00
CA LYS A 36 -43.87 3.70 -9.74
C LYS A 36 -44.19 4.91 -10.62
N HIS A 37 -44.54 4.62 -11.87
CA HIS A 37 -45.14 5.54 -12.82
C HIS A 37 -46.29 6.35 -12.20
N THR A 38 -46.20 7.67 -12.29
CA THR A 38 -47.33 8.59 -12.18
C THR A 38 -47.71 9.05 -13.58
N ARG A 39 -48.98 8.88 -13.92
CA ARG A 39 -49.68 9.51 -15.05
C ARG A 39 -51.10 9.89 -14.57
N PRO A 40 -51.78 10.82 -15.27
CA PRO A 40 -52.18 12.09 -14.69
C PRO A 40 -53.62 12.12 -14.17
N VAL A 41 -53.89 13.16 -13.39
CA VAL A 41 -55.21 13.60 -12.93
C VAL A 41 -56.06 14.06 -14.12
N ALA A 42 -57.23 13.44 -14.27
CA ALA A 42 -58.38 14.02 -14.96
C ALA A 42 -59.66 13.64 -14.21
N THR A 43 -60.50 14.65 -14.06
CA THR A 43 -61.76 14.76 -13.32
C THR A 43 -62.91 13.98 -13.95
N ALA A 44 -63.71 13.26 -13.15
CA ALA A 44 -65.14 13.08 -13.40
C ALA A 44 -65.90 12.59 -12.16
N ARG A 45 -67.04 13.24 -11.90
CA ARG A 45 -68.03 12.98 -10.85
C ARG A 45 -68.95 11.80 -11.22
N ARG A 46 -69.42 11.04 -10.21
CA ARG A 46 -70.84 10.80 -9.82
C ARG A 46 -71.08 9.38 -9.27
N ASN A 47 -71.58 9.36 -8.02
CA ASN A 47 -72.68 8.59 -7.45
C ASN A 47 -72.95 7.14 -7.91
N SER A 48 -73.00 6.22 -6.95
CA SER A 48 -74.22 5.54 -6.45
C SER A 48 -73.95 4.09 -5.99
N ASN A 49 -74.30 3.86 -4.73
CA ASN A 49 -74.99 2.69 -4.15
C ASN A 49 -74.84 1.32 -4.83
N THR A 50 -74.43 0.29 -4.09
CA THR A 50 -75.35 -0.57 -3.31
C THR A 50 -74.58 -1.67 -2.60
N GLU A 51 -75.02 -1.90 -1.36
CA GLU A 51 -74.67 -3.01 -0.47
C GLU A 51 -75.15 -4.36 -1.03
N THR A 52 -74.40 -5.44 -0.76
CA THR A 52 -75.01 -6.72 -0.33
C THR A 52 -74.01 -7.57 0.46
N SER A 53 -74.43 -7.88 1.68
CA SER A 53 -73.96 -8.83 2.68
C SER A 53 -73.93 -10.29 2.18
N GLN A 54 -73.14 -11.26 2.67
CA GLN A 54 -73.07 -11.80 4.04
C GLN A 54 -71.88 -12.79 4.20
N PRO A 55 -71.55 -13.23 5.43
CA PRO A 55 -70.21 -13.67 5.86
C PRO A 55 -70.09 -15.19 6.06
N ARG A 56 -68.84 -15.72 6.11
CA ARG A 56 -68.55 -17.02 6.73
C ARG A 56 -67.20 -17.05 7.44
N ASN A 57 -67.31 -17.40 8.73
CA ASN A 57 -66.51 -18.36 9.49
C ASN A 57 -65.12 -17.98 10.02
N GLN A 58 -65.08 -18.05 11.36
CA GLN A 58 -63.97 -18.17 12.30
C GLN A 58 -62.70 -18.86 11.75
N PRO A 59 -61.49 -18.39 12.14
CA PRO A 59 -60.27 -19.13 11.88
C PRO A 59 -60.03 -20.19 12.96
N SER A 60 -60.13 -21.46 12.55
CA SER A 60 -59.64 -22.62 13.27
C SER A 60 -58.11 -22.71 13.16
N ALA A 61 -57.49 -23.14 14.25
CA ALA A 61 -56.05 -23.35 14.45
C ALA A 61 -55.34 -24.13 13.31
N VAL A 62 -54.15 -23.65 12.94
CA VAL A 62 -53.19 -24.35 12.06
C VAL A 62 -52.09 -25.00 12.92
N PRO A 63 -51.77 -26.29 12.70
CA PRO A 63 -50.74 -27.04 13.45
C PRO A 63 -49.30 -26.77 12.96
N PRO A 64 -48.26 -27.07 13.77
CA PRO A 64 -46.88 -26.72 13.46
C PRO A 64 -46.26 -27.64 12.39
N ALA A 65 -45.60 -27.05 11.40
CA ALA A 65 -44.79 -27.75 10.40
C ALA A 65 -43.41 -28.17 10.98
N PRO A 66 -42.97 -29.43 10.80
CA PRO A 66 -41.65 -29.88 11.23
C PRO A 66 -40.70 -30.24 10.06
N ARG A 67 -39.39 -30.33 10.40
CA ARG A 67 -38.30 -31.06 9.71
C ARG A 67 -37.57 -30.39 8.53
N CYS A 68 -36.66 -29.45 8.86
CA CYS A 68 -35.50 -29.14 8.01
C CYS A 68 -34.18 -29.75 8.52
N ASP A 69 -34.10 -30.11 9.81
CA ASP A 69 -32.86 -30.63 10.41
C ASP A 69 -32.58 -32.12 10.17
N SER A 70 -33.62 -32.95 9.96
CA SER A 70 -33.43 -34.38 9.71
C SER A 70 -32.83 -34.66 8.33
N ILE A 71 -33.09 -33.79 7.34
CA ILE A 71 -32.52 -33.88 5.99
C ILE A 71 -31.02 -33.51 6.03
N ARG A 72 -30.67 -32.45 6.78
CA ARG A 72 -29.27 -32.03 6.99
C ARG A 72 -28.46 -33.10 7.73
N SER A 73 -29.06 -33.73 8.73
CA SER A 73 -28.42 -34.82 9.50
C SER A 73 -28.21 -36.08 8.65
N ARG A 74 -29.18 -36.47 7.81
CA ARG A 74 -29.04 -37.61 6.89
C ARG A 74 -27.97 -37.36 5.82
N ALA A 75 -27.95 -36.18 5.20
CA ALA A 75 -26.93 -35.84 4.20
C ALA A 75 -25.51 -35.89 4.80
N LYS A 76 -25.34 -35.43 6.04
CA LYS A 76 -24.06 -35.47 6.76
C LYS A 76 -23.65 -36.89 7.13
N ALA A 77 -24.59 -37.73 7.56
CA ALA A 77 -24.33 -39.13 7.87
C ALA A 77 -23.95 -39.94 6.62
N THR A 78 -24.65 -39.73 5.49
CA THR A 78 -24.34 -40.39 4.21
C THR A 78 -22.98 -39.98 3.66
N LEU A 79 -22.59 -38.71 3.80
CA LEU A 79 -21.24 -38.24 3.41
C LEU A 79 -20.14 -38.80 4.32
N CYS A 80 -20.39 -38.90 5.64
CA CYS A 80 -19.47 -39.55 6.56
C CYS A 80 -19.31 -41.05 6.28
N ALA A 81 -20.39 -41.75 5.93
CA ALA A 81 -20.34 -43.17 5.56
C ALA A 81 -19.52 -43.36 4.27
N LYS A 82 -19.78 -42.59 3.21
CA LYS A 82 -18.98 -42.63 1.96
C LYS A 82 -17.50 -42.32 2.20
N TYR A 83 -17.20 -41.36 3.07
CA TYR A 83 -15.83 -41.00 3.42
C TYR A 83 -15.11 -42.15 4.16
N ASN A 84 -15.79 -42.85 5.06
CA ASN A 84 -15.21 -43.97 5.80
C ASN A 84 -14.98 -45.20 4.92
N THR A 85 -15.86 -45.47 3.95
CA THR A 85 -15.68 -46.55 2.96
C THR A 85 -14.44 -46.31 2.08
N LEU A 86 -14.25 -45.08 1.58
CA LEU A 86 -13.06 -44.69 0.81
C LEU A 86 -11.77 -44.77 1.64
N ARG A 87 -11.87 -44.60 2.98
CA ARG A 87 -10.74 -44.70 3.90
C ARG A 87 -10.36 -46.15 4.23
N SER A 88 -11.32 -47.07 4.25
CA SER A 88 -11.05 -48.50 4.44
C SER A 88 -10.43 -49.16 3.20
N GLU A 89 -10.76 -48.69 2.00
CA GLU A 89 -10.16 -49.19 0.75
C GLU A 89 -8.69 -48.79 0.59
N GLN A 90 -8.30 -47.60 1.08
CA GLN A 90 -6.88 -47.19 1.10
C GLN A 90 -6.04 -47.93 2.15
N HIS A 91 -6.64 -48.43 3.23
CA HIS A 91 -5.91 -49.15 4.28
C HIS A 91 -5.68 -50.64 3.98
N ARG A 92 -6.42 -51.25 3.05
CA ARG A 92 -6.15 -52.63 2.58
C ARG A 92 -4.95 -52.72 1.63
N ASN A 93 -4.59 -51.62 0.97
CA ASN A 93 -3.46 -51.59 0.01
C ASN A 93 -2.11 -51.23 0.64
N SER A 94 -2.02 -51.02 1.97
CA SER A 94 -0.77 -50.61 2.62
C SER A 94 -0.25 -51.57 3.70
N SER A 95 -0.80 -52.79 3.79
CA SER A 95 -0.40 -53.81 4.76
C SER A 95 0.28 -55.01 4.08
N SER A 96 1.42 -54.75 3.44
CA SER A 96 2.46 -55.77 3.26
C SER A 96 3.82 -55.10 3.43
N ASN A 97 4.65 -55.66 4.31
CA ASN A 97 6.04 -55.31 4.64
C ASN A 97 6.23 -54.31 5.80
N ARG A 98 6.25 -54.88 7.01
CA ARG A 98 7.07 -54.36 8.13
C ARG A 98 7.72 -55.53 8.85
N THR A 99 9.03 -55.68 8.67
CA THR A 99 9.94 -56.27 9.66
C THR A 99 10.87 -55.16 10.14
N GLY A 100 11.13 -55.15 11.45
CA GLY A 100 11.62 -53.99 12.19
C GLY A 100 13.13 -53.85 12.29
N SER A 101 13.56 -52.73 12.87
CA SER A 101 14.76 -52.58 13.70
C SER A 101 14.83 -51.16 14.26
N SER A 102 15.50 -51.03 15.41
CA SER A 102 15.52 -49.91 16.33
C SER A 102 16.71 -48.96 16.11
N ALA A 103 16.55 -47.75 16.64
CA ALA A 103 17.57 -46.81 17.12
C ALA A 103 18.37 -45.90 16.16
N ASN A 104 18.60 -44.70 16.73
CA ASN A 104 19.61 -43.67 16.49
C ASN A 104 19.33 -42.54 15.48
N ASN A 105 19.00 -41.39 16.09
CA ASN A 105 19.18 -40.04 15.56
C ASN A 105 20.68 -39.76 15.33
N GLN A 106 21.07 -39.68 14.06
CA GLN A 106 22.21 -38.87 13.63
C GLN A 106 21.79 -38.04 12.42
N TYR A 107 22.09 -36.74 12.51
CA TYR A 107 21.95 -35.79 11.42
C TYR A 107 23.01 -36.11 10.37
N GLU A 108 22.61 -36.73 9.27
CA GLU A 108 23.43 -36.78 8.05
C GLU A 108 22.81 -35.92 6.96
N ALA A 109 23.63 -35.00 6.47
CA ALA A 109 23.40 -34.25 5.25
C ALA A 109 23.28 -35.23 4.08
N MET A 110 22.19 -35.12 3.31
CA MET A 110 22.02 -35.86 2.06
C MET A 110 21.88 -34.89 0.88
N PRO A 111 22.36 -35.28 -0.31
CA PRO A 111 22.93 -34.38 -1.29
C PRO A 111 21.87 -33.82 -2.23
N THR A 112 22.05 -32.55 -2.59
CA THR A 112 21.40 -31.90 -3.72
C THR A 112 21.80 -32.60 -5.02
N GLN A 113 20.93 -33.44 -5.59
CA GLN A 113 20.99 -33.73 -7.03
C GLN A 113 19.60 -33.87 -7.66
N ARG A 114 19.41 -33.02 -8.68
CA ARG A 114 18.52 -33.11 -9.85
C ARG A 114 17.02 -32.85 -9.65
N VAL A 115 16.69 -31.56 -9.73
CA VAL A 115 15.56 -31.08 -10.56
C VAL A 115 16.14 -30.10 -11.58
N ASN A 116 16.77 -30.64 -12.63
CA ASN A 116 17.18 -29.88 -13.81
C ASN A 116 16.01 -29.94 -14.82
N ASN A 117 15.11 -28.97 -14.76
CA ASN A 117 14.34 -28.43 -15.89
C ASN A 117 13.31 -27.37 -15.46
N ALA A 118 13.74 -26.40 -14.66
CA ALA A 118 13.18 -25.06 -14.68
C ALA A 118 14.37 -24.14 -14.95
N GLN A 119 14.34 -23.37 -16.03
CA GLN A 119 15.38 -22.38 -16.34
C GLN A 119 15.71 -21.61 -15.06
N ASN A 120 16.97 -21.67 -14.65
CA ASN A 120 17.47 -21.09 -13.41
C ASN A 120 17.50 -19.56 -13.56
N GLN A 121 16.31 -18.94 -13.61
CA GLN A 121 16.18 -17.52 -13.85
C GLN A 121 16.73 -16.78 -12.63
N ALA A 122 17.85 -16.09 -12.81
CA ALA A 122 18.48 -15.34 -11.75
C ALA A 122 17.43 -14.43 -11.06
N ARG A 123 17.24 -14.62 -9.74
CA ARG A 123 16.29 -13.88 -8.90
C ARG A 123 16.82 -12.53 -8.42
N VAL A 124 18.00 -12.16 -8.92
CA VAL A 124 18.72 -10.92 -8.67
C VAL A 124 19.37 -10.54 -9.99
N THR A 125 19.25 -9.28 -10.40
CA THR A 125 19.93 -8.77 -11.58
C THR A 125 21.09 -7.89 -11.12
N VAL A 126 22.28 -8.15 -11.64
CA VAL A 126 23.48 -7.34 -11.41
C VAL A 126 23.86 -6.73 -12.75
N ILE A 127 23.99 -5.41 -12.81
CA ILE A 127 24.31 -4.68 -14.04
C ILE A 127 25.56 -3.82 -13.88
N GLY A 128 26.23 -3.54 -14.99
CA GLY A 128 27.50 -2.83 -15.05
C GLY A 128 28.68 -3.69 -14.59
N ASN A 129 29.79 -3.03 -14.26
CA ASN A 129 31.05 -3.68 -13.90
C ASN A 129 31.15 -4.13 -12.43
N VAL A 130 30.02 -4.35 -11.75
CA VAL A 130 30.02 -4.76 -10.35
C VAL A 130 29.76 -6.25 -10.17
N SER A 131 30.48 -6.89 -9.26
CA SER A 131 30.20 -8.25 -8.80
C SER A 131 29.82 -8.24 -7.32
N ILE A 132 28.93 -9.14 -6.90
CA ILE A 132 28.58 -9.39 -5.49
C ILE A 132 28.79 -10.87 -5.19
N SER A 133 29.06 -11.22 -3.93
CA SER A 133 29.28 -12.62 -3.56
C SER A 133 28.02 -13.48 -3.75
N GLU A 134 28.19 -14.80 -3.87
CA GLU A 134 27.08 -15.75 -3.89
C GLU A 134 26.22 -15.68 -2.62
N LYS A 135 26.84 -15.35 -1.47
CA LYS A 135 26.12 -15.13 -0.20
C LYS A 135 25.19 -13.92 -0.27
N ALA A 136 25.64 -12.84 -0.92
CA ALA A 136 24.83 -11.66 -1.16
C ALA A 136 23.70 -11.93 -2.17
N LYS A 137 23.97 -12.70 -3.23
CA LYS A 137 22.93 -13.13 -4.18
C LYS A 137 21.87 -14.00 -3.51
N ASP A 138 22.28 -14.98 -2.71
CA ASP A 138 21.37 -15.84 -1.94
C ASP A 138 20.47 -15.01 -1.00
N PHE A 139 21.06 -14.07 -0.26
CA PHE A 139 20.30 -13.14 0.58
C PHE A 139 19.29 -12.29 -0.21
N LEU A 140 19.68 -11.69 -1.34
CA LEU A 140 18.78 -10.87 -2.15
C LEU A 140 17.69 -11.71 -2.84
N SER A 141 17.94 -13.00 -3.11
CA SER A 141 16.99 -13.92 -3.74
C SER A 141 15.73 -14.19 -2.89
N LEU A 142 15.79 -13.94 -1.57
CA LEU A 142 14.66 -13.93 -0.65
C LEU A 142 13.58 -12.92 -1.05
N GLY A 143 13.98 -11.89 -1.79
CA GLY A 143 13.11 -10.93 -2.45
C GLY A 143 12.76 -9.69 -1.61
N PRO A 144 12.27 -8.61 -2.26
CA PRO A 144 12.11 -7.31 -1.61
C PRO A 144 11.14 -7.27 -0.42
N SER A 145 10.16 -8.17 -0.38
CA SER A 145 9.10 -8.22 0.64
C SER A 145 9.45 -9.12 1.84
N PHE A 146 10.63 -9.75 1.85
CA PHE A 146 11.07 -10.58 2.97
C PHE A 146 11.29 -9.73 4.24
N SER A 147 10.67 -10.11 5.35
CA SER A 147 10.88 -9.50 6.67
C SER A 147 11.78 -10.39 7.51
N ILE A 148 12.79 -9.78 8.14
CA ILE A 148 13.76 -10.47 8.99
C ILE A 148 13.17 -10.64 10.39
N ALA A 149 13.25 -11.84 10.96
CA ALA A 149 12.78 -12.10 12.31
C ALA A 149 13.51 -11.18 13.32
N GLN A 150 12.76 -10.72 14.33
CA GLN A 150 13.34 -9.94 15.43
C GLN A 150 12.99 -10.59 16.77
N GLY A 151 13.91 -10.51 17.72
CA GLY A 151 13.62 -10.83 19.12
C GLY A 151 12.80 -9.74 19.81
N ILE A 152 12.43 -10.00 21.06
CA ILE A 152 11.79 -9.01 21.93
C ILE A 152 12.90 -8.18 22.59
N GLY A 153 13.09 -6.95 22.08
CA GLY A 153 14.05 -6.00 22.62
C GLY A 153 13.42 -4.62 22.88
N ALA A 154 14.26 -3.64 23.18
CA ALA A 154 13.83 -2.29 23.52
C ALA A 154 12.92 -1.64 22.46
N SER A 155 13.22 -1.84 21.17
CA SER A 155 12.35 -1.35 20.09
C SER A 155 10.98 -2.02 20.09
N THR A 156 10.92 -3.32 20.34
CA THR A 156 9.69 -4.11 20.42
C THR A 156 8.79 -3.63 21.57
N TYR A 157 9.37 -3.37 22.75
CA TYR A 157 8.65 -2.79 23.88
C TYR A 157 8.13 -1.39 23.58
N ARG A 158 8.92 -0.50 22.97
CA ARG A 158 8.46 0.83 22.55
C ARG A 158 7.29 0.76 21.55
N GLN A 159 7.36 -0.16 20.58
CA GLN A 159 6.28 -0.39 19.62
C GLN A 159 5.01 -0.96 20.29
N ALA A 160 5.16 -1.82 21.30
CA ALA A 160 4.04 -2.35 22.04
C ALA A 160 3.36 -1.27 22.90
N VAL A 161 4.12 -0.46 23.64
CA VAL A 161 3.58 0.63 24.46
C VAL A 161 2.84 1.65 23.61
N THR A 162 3.41 2.05 22.48
CA THR A 162 2.73 2.98 21.55
C THR A 162 1.48 2.38 20.92
N GLY A 163 1.50 1.09 20.59
CA GLY A 163 0.33 0.35 20.11
C GLY A 163 -0.79 0.24 21.15
N LEU A 164 -0.44 -0.05 22.40
CA LEU A 164 -1.36 -0.13 23.53
C LEU A 164 -1.93 1.25 23.89
N HIS A 165 -1.12 2.30 23.90
CA HIS A 165 -1.59 3.67 24.07
C HIS A 165 -2.63 4.05 23.02
N ARG A 166 -2.38 3.72 21.74
CA ARG A 166 -3.35 3.95 20.67
C ARG A 166 -4.65 3.15 20.88
N LEU A 167 -4.54 1.90 21.32
CA LEU A 167 -5.72 1.08 21.61
C LEU A 167 -6.58 1.70 22.71
N ARG A 168 -5.97 2.15 23.81
CA ARG A 168 -6.66 2.84 24.91
C ARG A 168 -7.49 4.01 24.38
N ASP A 169 -6.86 4.88 23.59
CA ASP A 169 -7.54 6.05 23.05
C ASP A 169 -8.71 5.66 22.12
N GLN A 170 -8.51 4.62 21.30
CA GLN A 170 -9.56 4.08 20.42
C GLN A 170 -10.73 3.49 21.21
N LEU A 171 -10.49 2.75 22.29
CA LEU A 171 -11.53 2.19 23.15
C LEU A 171 -12.35 3.29 23.82
N ARG A 172 -11.70 4.35 24.34
CA ARG A 172 -12.37 5.50 24.95
C ARG A 172 -13.22 6.28 23.93
N TRP A 173 -12.69 6.57 22.75
CA TRP A 173 -13.48 7.22 21.68
C TRP A 173 -14.61 6.33 21.14
N SER A 174 -14.45 5.01 21.15
CA SER A 174 -15.51 4.08 20.77
C SER A 174 -16.65 4.10 21.80
N ALA A 175 -16.32 4.10 23.09
CA ALA A 175 -17.31 4.22 24.16
C ALA A 175 -18.13 5.52 24.07
N MET A 176 -17.46 6.66 23.82
CA MET A 176 -18.15 7.96 23.65
C MET A 176 -19.11 8.00 22.45
N ARG A 177 -18.83 7.25 21.38
CA ARG A 177 -19.67 7.23 20.17
C ARG A 177 -20.90 6.31 20.32
N LYS A 178 -20.85 5.35 21.24
CA LYS A 178 -21.98 4.47 21.55
C LYS A 178 -23.01 5.13 22.48
N GLU A 179 -22.76 6.34 22.99
CA GLU A 179 -23.75 7.13 23.73
C GLU A 179 -24.77 7.81 22.78
N PRO A 180 -26.08 7.70 23.04
CA PRO A 180 -27.15 7.98 22.06
C PRO A 180 -27.40 9.45 21.67
N GLN A 181 -26.49 10.40 21.91
CA GLN A 181 -26.81 11.84 21.79
C GLN A 181 -26.13 12.65 20.67
N ARG A 182 -25.33 12.08 19.76
CA ARG A 182 -24.75 12.88 18.66
C ARG A 182 -24.61 12.11 17.34
N ALA A 183 -25.73 11.81 16.69
CA ALA A 183 -25.74 11.52 15.27
C ALA A 183 -26.04 12.81 14.49
N SER A 184 -25.03 13.66 14.28
CA SER A 184 -25.13 14.74 13.30
C SER A 184 -25.00 14.15 11.90
N THR A 185 -25.96 14.44 11.03
CA THR A 185 -25.98 14.19 9.58
C THR A 185 -24.91 15.00 8.85
N GLU A 186 -23.64 14.89 9.25
CA GLU A 186 -22.52 15.35 8.42
C GLU A 186 -22.28 14.30 7.34
N SER A 187 -22.38 14.70 6.07
CA SER A 187 -21.88 13.94 4.92
C SER A 187 -20.49 13.39 5.27
N MET A 188 -20.40 12.09 5.58
CA MET A 188 -19.20 11.52 6.18
C MET A 188 -18.05 11.61 5.18
N LEU A 189 -17.10 12.51 5.44
CA LEU A 189 -15.86 12.58 4.69
C LEU A 189 -15.19 11.20 4.70
N PRO A 190 -14.56 10.79 3.58
CA PRO A 190 -13.82 9.54 3.55
C PRO A 190 -12.72 9.55 4.63
N PRO A 191 -12.42 8.40 5.28
CA PRO A 191 -11.39 8.32 6.30
C PRO A 191 -10.05 8.89 5.80
N ILE A 192 -9.63 10.00 6.41
CA ILE A 192 -8.44 10.74 5.97
C ILE A 192 -7.18 10.00 6.44
N PRO A 193 -6.29 9.57 5.52
CA PRO A 193 -5.14 8.71 5.85
C PRO A 193 -3.94 9.49 6.41
N PHE A 194 -4.05 10.81 6.55
CA PHE A 194 -2.95 11.67 6.99
C PHE A 194 -2.97 11.90 8.50
N PRO A 195 -1.81 11.98 9.17
CA PRO A 195 -1.74 12.27 10.60
C PRO A 195 -2.52 13.55 10.97
N CYS A 196 -3.20 13.50 12.11
CA CYS A 196 -3.84 14.67 12.69
C CYS A 196 -2.79 15.73 13.05
N SER A 197 -3.15 17.00 12.93
CA SER A 197 -2.27 18.12 13.31
C SER A 197 -2.20 18.35 14.82
N PHE A 198 -3.12 17.75 15.58
CA PHE A 198 -3.25 17.92 17.02
C PHE A 198 -3.66 16.59 17.65
N TYR A 199 -3.14 16.35 18.87
CA TYR A 199 -3.52 15.23 19.71
C TYR A 199 -4.45 15.74 20.80
N LYS A 200 -5.64 15.14 20.89
CA LYS A 200 -6.57 15.36 22.00
C LYS A 200 -6.67 14.05 22.76
N GLU A 201 -6.27 14.04 24.02
CA GLU A 201 -6.46 12.87 24.87
C GLU A 201 -7.96 12.65 25.10
N PRO A 202 -8.48 11.42 24.91
CA PRO A 202 -9.86 11.11 25.25
C PRO A 202 -10.06 11.01 26.77
N GLU A 203 -11.24 11.43 27.22
CA GLU A 203 -11.62 11.31 28.63
C GLU A 203 -11.58 9.85 29.11
N PRO A 204 -11.21 9.62 30.39
CA PRO A 204 -11.21 8.29 30.98
C PRO A 204 -12.56 7.58 30.86
N SER A 205 -12.52 6.26 30.73
CA SER A 205 -13.72 5.42 30.68
C SER A 205 -13.50 4.23 31.61
N PRO A 206 -14.07 4.22 32.83
CA PRO A 206 -13.72 3.24 33.86
C PRO A 206 -13.82 1.78 33.41
N LEU A 207 -14.90 1.44 32.68
CA LEU A 207 -15.11 0.08 32.16
C LEU A 207 -14.05 -0.30 31.11
N GLN A 208 -13.78 0.60 30.16
CA GLN A 208 -12.79 0.33 29.10
C GLN A 208 -11.36 0.32 29.65
N ASP A 209 -11.07 1.19 30.62
CA ASP A 209 -9.77 1.27 31.28
C ASP A 209 -9.49 0.01 32.13
N LEU A 210 -10.52 -0.58 32.77
CA LEU A 210 -10.40 -1.87 33.45
C LEU A 210 -10.07 -3.01 32.48
N LYS A 211 -10.81 -3.12 31.36
CA LYS A 211 -10.52 -4.11 30.32
C LYS A 211 -9.13 -3.93 29.73
N PHE A 212 -8.74 -2.68 29.47
CA PHE A 212 -7.42 -2.32 28.98
C PHE A 212 -6.31 -2.76 29.95
N ARG A 213 -6.48 -2.55 31.26
CA ARG A 213 -5.52 -2.98 32.29
C ARG A 213 -5.26 -4.48 32.26
N VAL A 214 -6.31 -5.29 32.17
CA VAL A 214 -6.18 -6.76 32.09
C VAL A 214 -5.38 -7.17 30.86
N LEU A 215 -5.68 -6.56 29.71
CA LEU A 215 -4.97 -6.81 28.46
C LEU A 215 -3.49 -6.41 28.55
N THR A 216 -3.18 -5.20 29.04
CA THR A 216 -1.80 -4.69 29.13
C THR A 216 -0.92 -5.57 30.01
N SER A 217 -1.44 -6.01 31.16
CA SER A 217 -0.70 -6.90 32.07
C SER A 217 -0.41 -8.24 31.41
N GLY A 218 -1.40 -8.83 30.72
CA GLY A 218 -1.20 -10.08 29.98
C GLY A 218 -0.19 -9.96 28.84
N VAL A 219 -0.20 -8.85 28.08
CA VAL A 219 0.78 -8.61 27.01
C VAL A 219 2.20 -8.49 27.57
N LEU A 220 2.39 -7.77 28.67
CA LEU A 220 3.69 -7.64 29.31
C LEU A 220 4.24 -8.98 29.78
N GLU A 221 3.40 -9.80 30.42
CA GLU A 221 3.80 -11.12 30.92
C GLU A 221 4.27 -12.03 29.78
N ILE A 222 3.52 -12.06 28.67
CA ILE A 222 3.91 -12.79 27.46
C ILE A 222 5.29 -12.30 26.97
N PHE A 223 5.46 -10.99 26.84
CA PHE A 223 6.71 -10.44 26.34
C PHE A 223 7.90 -10.82 27.24
N ARG A 224 7.74 -10.72 28.56
CA ARG A 224 8.76 -11.11 29.54
C ARG A 224 9.12 -12.59 29.43
N ARG A 225 8.13 -13.46 29.29
CA ARG A 225 8.32 -14.91 29.16
C ARG A 225 9.16 -15.27 27.94
N HIS A 226 8.90 -14.61 26.81
CA HIS A 226 9.54 -14.88 25.52
C HIS A 226 10.78 -13.99 25.25
N THR A 227 11.20 -13.13 26.19
CA THR A 227 12.31 -12.17 25.95
C THR A 227 13.65 -12.86 25.67
N ARG A 228 13.87 -14.06 26.21
CA ARG A 228 15.13 -14.81 26.03
C ARG A 228 15.15 -15.69 24.77
N GLU A 229 14.03 -15.80 24.06
CA GLU A 229 13.93 -16.64 22.87
C GLU A 229 14.61 -15.96 21.67
N ARG A 230 15.40 -16.73 20.92
CA ARG A 230 16.05 -16.27 19.69
C ARG A 230 15.24 -16.73 18.49
N PHE A 231 14.83 -15.77 17.66
CA PHE A 231 14.15 -16.02 16.40
C PHE A 231 15.08 -15.61 15.26
N SER A 232 15.55 -16.57 14.47
CA SER A 232 16.25 -16.30 13.20
C SER A 232 15.53 -17.01 12.07
N ASN A 233 15.30 -16.30 10.99
CA ASN A 233 14.75 -16.83 9.75
C ASN A 233 15.71 -16.65 8.57
N MET A 234 16.99 -16.43 8.86
CA MET A 234 18.09 -16.30 7.90
C MET A 234 19.24 -17.22 8.30
N THR A 235 19.97 -17.72 7.30
CA THR A 235 21.20 -18.48 7.50
C THR A 235 22.39 -17.56 7.80
N ASP A 236 23.49 -18.10 8.31
CA ASP A 236 24.71 -17.33 8.59
C ASP A 236 25.29 -16.72 7.30
N ALA A 237 25.25 -17.48 6.19
CA ALA A 237 25.63 -17.00 4.86
C ALA A 237 24.77 -15.79 4.42
N GLN A 238 23.46 -15.83 4.66
CA GLN A 238 22.58 -14.69 4.34
C GLN A 238 22.86 -13.47 5.22
N TRP A 239 23.21 -13.68 6.49
CA TRP A 239 23.65 -12.59 7.38
C TRP A 239 24.98 -11.96 6.93
N GLU A 240 25.90 -12.75 6.39
CA GLU A 240 27.12 -12.26 5.74
C GLU A 240 26.79 -11.46 4.48
N GLY A 241 25.92 -11.98 3.61
CA GLY A 241 25.45 -11.28 2.41
C GLY A 241 24.81 -9.92 2.73
N LEU A 242 23.97 -9.85 3.77
CA LEU A 242 23.40 -8.58 4.23
C LEU A 242 24.48 -7.59 4.71
N ARG A 243 25.51 -8.07 5.41
CA ARG A 243 26.62 -7.23 5.90
C ARG A 243 27.44 -6.67 4.73
N GLU A 244 27.78 -7.51 3.76
CA GLU A 244 28.46 -7.10 2.52
C GLU A 244 27.67 -6.00 1.82
N ILE A 245 26.39 -6.26 1.52
CA ILE A 245 25.55 -5.31 0.79
C ILE A 245 25.42 -3.97 1.54
N ARG A 246 25.22 -4.01 2.86
CA ARG A 246 25.16 -2.77 3.66
C ARG A 246 26.46 -1.98 3.61
N LYS A 247 27.60 -2.66 3.72
CA LYS A 247 28.92 -2.04 3.68
C LYS A 247 29.13 -1.33 2.33
N ARG A 248 28.89 -2.03 1.23
CA ARG A 248 29.12 -1.50 -0.13
C ARG A 248 28.16 -0.37 -0.51
N VAL A 249 26.91 -0.42 -0.03
CA VAL A 249 25.97 0.71 -0.17
C VAL A 249 26.42 1.91 0.66
N ALA A 250 26.96 1.69 1.87
CA ALA A 250 27.44 2.77 2.74
C ALA A 250 28.71 3.43 2.19
N GLU A 251 29.61 2.64 1.59
CA GLU A 251 30.82 3.10 0.89
C GLU A 251 30.50 3.78 -0.45
N GLY A 252 29.26 3.65 -0.93
CA GLY A 252 28.80 4.30 -2.15
C GLY A 252 29.23 3.60 -3.44
N GLU A 253 29.75 2.38 -3.34
CA GLU A 253 30.13 1.56 -4.50
C GLU A 253 28.91 1.16 -5.33
N ILE A 254 27.85 0.71 -4.64
CA ILE A 254 26.64 0.18 -5.27
C ILE A 254 25.40 0.93 -4.86
N ARG A 255 24.42 0.91 -5.77
CA ARG A 255 23.03 1.21 -5.49
C ARG A 255 22.22 -0.09 -5.57
N LEU A 256 21.22 -0.18 -4.70
CA LEU A 256 20.16 -1.17 -4.81
C LEU A 256 18.86 -0.50 -5.24
N SER A 257 18.19 -1.12 -6.20
CA SER A 257 16.82 -0.78 -6.60
C SER A 257 15.99 -2.05 -6.80
N VAL A 258 14.73 -1.89 -7.20
CA VAL A 258 13.93 -2.99 -7.72
C VAL A 258 13.72 -2.80 -9.21
N SER A 259 13.58 -3.90 -9.95
CA SER A 259 13.26 -3.81 -11.37
C SER A 259 11.87 -3.22 -11.60
N ASP A 260 11.64 -2.72 -12.82
CA ASP A 260 10.37 -2.14 -13.22
C ASP A 260 9.21 -3.16 -13.23
N GLU A 261 9.46 -4.35 -13.77
CA GLU A 261 8.44 -5.39 -14.00
C GLU A 261 8.75 -6.75 -13.37
N GLY A 262 10.02 -7.09 -13.15
CA GLY A 262 10.40 -8.44 -12.74
C GLY A 262 10.25 -8.71 -11.24
N GLY A 263 10.23 -7.66 -10.41
CA GLY A 263 10.07 -7.71 -8.96
C GLY A 263 11.34 -8.04 -8.17
N GLU A 264 12.46 -8.29 -8.84
CA GLU A 264 13.78 -8.58 -8.28
C GLU A 264 14.52 -7.34 -7.80
N PHE A 265 15.56 -7.58 -7.01
CA PHE A 265 16.58 -6.57 -6.75
C PHE A 265 17.46 -6.37 -7.98
N VAL A 266 17.76 -5.12 -8.27
CA VAL A 266 18.77 -4.71 -9.26
C VAL A 266 19.93 -4.06 -8.52
N VAL A 267 21.13 -4.62 -8.73
CA VAL A 267 22.40 -4.12 -8.19
C VAL A 267 23.16 -3.45 -9.31
N LEU A 268 23.61 -2.22 -9.11
CA LEU A 268 24.38 -1.46 -10.10
C LEU A 268 25.40 -0.54 -9.43
N PRO A 269 26.53 -0.21 -10.09
CA PRO A 269 27.43 0.83 -9.64
C PRO A 269 26.66 2.13 -9.40
N ARG A 270 26.99 2.83 -8.30
CA ARG A 270 26.34 4.11 -8.01
C ARG A 270 26.67 5.18 -9.07
N SER A 271 27.87 5.14 -9.66
CA SER A 271 28.25 6.00 -10.78
C SER A 271 27.35 5.80 -11.99
N LEU A 272 27.17 4.54 -12.41
CA LEU A 272 26.33 4.19 -13.56
C LEU A 272 24.87 4.65 -13.36
N ASP A 273 24.29 4.47 -12.17
CA ASP A 273 22.94 4.99 -11.87
C ASP A 273 22.83 6.51 -12.04
N ARG A 274 23.89 7.25 -11.69
CA ARG A 274 23.93 8.70 -11.87
C ARG A 274 24.00 9.06 -13.34
N GLU A 275 24.88 8.42 -14.10
CA GLU A 275 25.03 8.67 -15.54
C GLU A 275 23.74 8.36 -16.32
N ILE A 276 23.08 7.23 -16.03
CA ILE A 276 21.77 6.88 -16.59
C ILE A 276 20.74 7.97 -16.26
N THR A 277 20.75 8.45 -15.01
CA THR A 277 19.78 9.47 -14.58
C THR A 277 20.08 10.84 -15.20
N GLU A 278 21.34 11.25 -15.28
CA GLU A 278 21.77 12.51 -15.90
C GLU A 278 21.42 12.52 -17.39
N LEU A 279 21.66 11.39 -18.09
CA LEU A 279 21.25 11.22 -19.48
C LEU A 279 19.73 11.29 -19.66
N HIS A 280 18.95 10.70 -18.75
CA HIS A 280 17.48 10.80 -18.83
C HIS A 280 16.97 12.22 -18.57
N LEU A 281 17.59 12.95 -17.63
CA LEU A 281 17.20 14.31 -17.27
C LEU A 281 17.69 15.37 -18.28
N SER A 282 18.59 15.01 -19.20
CA SER A 282 19.08 15.92 -20.25
C SER A 282 18.10 16.11 -21.41
N ASP A 283 17.03 15.31 -21.49
CA ASP A 283 15.95 15.49 -22.46
C ASP A 283 15.19 16.80 -22.21
N ALA A 284 15.61 17.85 -22.92
CA ALA A 284 15.02 19.19 -22.83
C ALA A 284 13.55 19.24 -23.29
N SER A 285 13.06 18.24 -24.03
CA SER A 285 11.64 18.15 -24.41
C SER A 285 10.76 17.76 -23.22
N LEU A 286 11.33 17.06 -22.23
CA LEU A 286 10.62 16.58 -21.05
C LEU A 286 10.94 17.38 -19.80
N TYR A 287 12.19 17.83 -19.63
CA TYR A 287 12.67 18.43 -18.38
C TYR A 287 13.37 19.77 -18.62
N SER A 288 13.32 20.64 -17.61
CA SER A 288 14.09 21.89 -17.56
C SER A 288 14.65 22.13 -16.16
N HIS A 289 15.72 22.91 -16.06
CA HIS A 289 16.23 23.35 -14.77
C HIS A 289 15.25 24.31 -14.08
N SER A 290 15.22 24.23 -12.74
CA SER A 290 14.38 25.08 -11.90
C SER A 290 15.13 25.51 -10.65
N THR A 291 14.44 26.11 -9.68
CA THR A 291 15.04 26.63 -8.44
C THR A 291 14.19 26.29 -7.21
N GLU A 292 14.84 26.31 -6.05
CA GLU A 292 14.14 26.19 -4.76
C GLU A 292 13.09 27.31 -4.57
N LYS A 293 13.39 28.53 -5.01
CA LYS A 293 12.46 29.66 -4.95
C LYS A 293 11.18 29.37 -5.76
N ALA A 294 11.31 28.84 -6.97
CA ALA A 294 10.18 28.45 -7.79
C ALA A 294 9.34 27.34 -7.14
N PHE A 295 9.99 26.32 -6.58
CA PHE A 295 9.32 25.26 -5.82
C PHE A 295 8.51 25.82 -4.64
N LEU A 296 9.11 26.67 -3.81
CA LEU A 296 8.43 27.28 -2.67
C LEU A 296 7.24 28.16 -3.11
N THR A 297 7.39 28.85 -4.24
CA THR A 297 6.33 29.69 -4.81
C THR A 297 5.12 28.83 -5.23
N GLN A 298 5.35 27.71 -5.92
CA GLN A 298 4.28 26.74 -6.25
C GLN A 298 3.59 26.20 -4.99
N CYS A 299 4.37 25.87 -3.95
CA CYS A 299 3.82 25.38 -2.68
C CYS A 299 2.91 26.42 -1.99
N HIS A 300 3.32 27.68 -1.98
CA HIS A 300 2.53 28.77 -1.40
C HIS A 300 1.25 29.01 -2.19
N ARG A 301 1.34 29.03 -3.53
CA ARG A 301 0.19 29.25 -4.41
C ARG A 301 -0.86 28.14 -4.26
N LEU A 302 -0.47 26.87 -4.26
CA LEU A 302 -1.39 25.75 -4.05
C LEU A 302 -2.07 25.81 -2.67
N ASN A 303 -1.30 26.08 -1.60
CA ASN A 303 -1.88 26.21 -0.26
C ASN A 303 -2.84 27.40 -0.14
N ALA A 304 -2.51 28.53 -0.74
CA ALA A 304 -3.37 29.71 -0.75
C ALA A 304 -4.69 29.43 -1.48
N LEU A 305 -4.60 28.81 -2.67
CA LEU A 305 -5.76 28.41 -3.46
C LEU A 305 -6.65 27.41 -2.70
N TRP A 306 -6.06 26.37 -2.11
CA TRP A 306 -6.79 25.40 -1.30
C TRP A 306 -7.52 26.04 -0.12
N VAL A 307 -6.87 26.94 0.62
CA VAL A 307 -7.49 27.62 1.76
C VAL A 307 -8.61 28.56 1.30
N SER A 308 -8.42 29.27 0.18
CA SER A 308 -9.44 30.16 -0.38
C SER A 308 -10.69 29.37 -0.80
N ILE A 309 -10.51 28.39 -1.69
CA ILE A 309 -11.58 27.54 -2.20
C ILE A 309 -12.27 26.78 -1.06
N GLY A 310 -11.50 26.23 -0.12
CA GLY A 310 -12.07 25.49 1.00
C GLY A 310 -12.99 26.35 1.88
N LYS A 311 -12.67 27.64 2.06
CA LYS A 311 -13.53 28.58 2.80
C LYS A 311 -14.78 28.94 2.01
N GLU A 312 -14.62 29.22 0.71
CA GLU A 312 -15.73 29.56 -0.19
C GLU A 312 -16.75 28.42 -0.29
N ALA A 313 -16.25 27.19 -0.45
CA ALA A 313 -17.06 25.96 -0.48
C ALA A 313 -17.56 25.51 0.91
N LYS A 314 -17.32 26.30 1.97
CA LYS A 314 -17.72 26.01 3.36
C LYS A 314 -17.28 24.62 3.86
N LEU A 315 -16.10 24.17 3.44
CA LEU A 315 -15.52 22.91 3.94
C LEU A 315 -15.19 23.02 5.42
N ASP A 316 -15.23 21.88 6.13
CA ASP A 316 -14.84 21.79 7.52
C ASP A 316 -13.42 22.35 7.76
N ARG A 317 -13.26 23.20 8.78
CA ARG A 317 -11.99 23.88 9.06
C ARG A 317 -10.86 22.90 9.41
N ARG A 318 -11.19 21.77 10.04
CA ARG A 318 -10.23 20.71 10.35
C ARG A 318 -9.78 20.02 9.08
N LEU A 319 -10.67 19.78 8.11
CA LEU A 319 -10.29 19.25 6.78
C LEU A 319 -9.32 20.20 6.08
N ILE A 320 -9.67 21.49 5.97
CA ILE A 320 -8.82 22.51 5.33
C ILE A 320 -7.42 22.50 5.94
N ARG A 321 -7.33 22.57 7.27
CA ARG A 321 -6.05 22.54 8.01
C ARG A 321 -5.30 21.23 7.85
N ARG A 322 -6.01 20.10 7.79
CA ARG A 322 -5.41 18.76 7.71
C ARG A 322 -4.79 18.50 6.34
N LEU A 323 -5.37 19.04 5.26
CA LEU A 323 -4.82 18.87 3.91
C LEU A 323 -3.77 19.93 3.54
N LYS A 324 -3.78 21.10 4.18
CA LYS A 324 -2.72 22.11 4.02
C LYS A 324 -1.36 21.57 4.49
N LEU A 325 -0.31 21.84 3.73
CA LEU A 325 1.07 21.48 4.07
C LEU A 325 1.95 22.74 4.13
N ASP A 326 2.24 23.23 5.34
CA ASP A 326 3.05 24.45 5.52
C ASP A 326 4.53 24.25 5.16
N THR A 327 5.05 23.03 5.30
CA THR A 327 6.45 22.68 5.05
C THR A 327 6.53 21.40 4.21
N PRO A 328 6.13 21.44 2.93
CA PRO A 328 6.14 20.26 2.07
C PRO A 328 7.58 19.83 1.74
N LEU A 329 7.78 18.54 1.54
CA LEU A 329 9.05 18.03 1.02
C LEU A 329 9.10 18.26 -0.49
N CYS A 330 10.24 18.72 -1.01
CA CYS A 330 10.42 18.71 -2.47
C CYS A 330 10.29 17.26 -2.98
N PRO A 331 9.44 16.98 -3.98
CA PRO A 331 9.42 15.70 -4.67
C PRO A 331 10.81 15.33 -5.16
N VAL A 332 11.12 14.03 -5.25
CA VAL A 332 12.43 13.57 -5.73
C VAL A 332 12.31 12.61 -6.88
N TYR A 333 13.27 12.69 -7.79
CA TYR A 333 13.42 11.77 -8.89
C TYR A 333 14.17 10.50 -8.45
N TYR A 334 13.70 9.36 -8.92
CA TYR A 334 14.49 8.14 -9.03
C TYR A 334 14.02 7.31 -10.21
N SER A 335 14.92 6.53 -10.80
CA SER A 335 14.63 5.60 -11.89
C SER A 335 14.50 4.16 -11.40
N LEU A 336 13.69 3.37 -12.12
CA LEU A 336 13.69 1.91 -12.08
C LEU A 336 14.24 1.40 -13.41
N ILE A 337 15.17 0.44 -13.37
CA ILE A 337 15.74 -0.14 -14.59
C ILE A 337 14.72 -1.08 -15.23
N LYS A 338 14.51 -0.93 -16.54
CA LYS A 338 13.68 -1.83 -17.34
C LYS A 338 14.49 -3.05 -17.76
N THR A 339 14.73 -3.96 -16.82
CA THR A 339 15.55 -5.17 -17.02
C THR A 339 15.05 -6.05 -18.17
N HIS A 340 13.74 -6.01 -18.48
CA HIS A 340 13.14 -6.73 -19.60
C HIS A 340 13.43 -6.13 -20.99
N LYS A 341 14.05 -4.94 -21.07
CA LYS A 341 14.47 -4.30 -22.32
C LYS A 341 15.97 -4.39 -22.55
N LEU A 342 16.69 -5.11 -21.70
CA LEU A 342 18.11 -5.39 -21.87
C LEU A 342 18.28 -6.48 -22.93
N SER A 343 19.18 -6.24 -23.87
CA SER A 343 19.62 -7.24 -24.84
C SER A 343 20.67 -8.15 -24.21
N ASN A 344 20.95 -9.30 -24.85
CA ASN A 344 22.01 -10.19 -24.40
C ASN A 344 23.37 -9.47 -24.43
N GLY A 345 24.00 -9.30 -23.26
CA GLY A 345 25.28 -8.61 -23.09
C GLY A 345 25.18 -7.21 -22.48
N ASP A 346 24.02 -6.55 -22.58
CA ASP A 346 23.80 -5.20 -22.04
C ASP A 346 23.94 -5.16 -20.52
N GLU A 347 23.72 -6.28 -19.82
CA GLU A 347 23.90 -6.39 -18.37
C GLU A 347 25.31 -6.00 -17.93
N ASN A 348 26.33 -6.26 -18.75
CA ASN A 348 27.71 -5.87 -18.44
C ASN A 348 28.10 -4.51 -19.03
N SER A 349 27.18 -3.84 -19.73
CA SER A 349 27.46 -2.54 -20.32
C SER A 349 27.73 -1.50 -19.24
N VAL A 350 28.76 -0.69 -19.47
CA VAL A 350 29.05 0.49 -18.66
C VAL A 350 28.49 1.77 -19.29
N ASN A 351 27.88 1.69 -20.47
CA ASN A 351 27.32 2.84 -21.16
C ASN A 351 25.88 3.10 -20.69
N ALA A 352 25.64 4.31 -20.16
CA ALA A 352 24.33 4.73 -19.67
C ALA A 352 23.20 4.67 -20.71
N SER A 353 23.51 4.85 -22.00
CA SER A 353 22.50 4.91 -23.08
C SER A 353 21.83 3.57 -23.42
N ASP A 354 22.46 2.47 -23.02
CA ASP A 354 21.95 1.11 -23.23
C ASP A 354 20.78 0.79 -22.26
N TYR A 355 20.69 1.52 -21.15
CA TYR A 355 19.71 1.28 -20.11
C TYR A 355 18.45 2.13 -20.28
N LYS A 356 17.31 1.46 -20.54
CA LYS A 356 15.99 2.11 -20.46
C LYS A 356 15.48 2.15 -19.02
N VAL A 357 14.83 3.25 -18.65
CA VAL A 357 14.33 3.46 -17.28
C VAL A 357 12.84 3.80 -17.22
N ARG A 358 12.20 3.54 -16.07
CA ARG A 358 10.94 4.16 -15.68
C ARG A 358 11.22 5.32 -14.73
N PRO A 359 11.00 6.59 -15.13
CA PRO A 359 11.20 7.73 -14.25
C PRO A 359 10.09 7.81 -13.20
N ILE A 360 10.44 7.99 -11.93
CA ILE A 360 9.47 8.16 -10.85
C ILE A 360 9.77 9.46 -10.09
N ILE A 361 8.74 10.30 -9.93
CA ILE A 361 8.80 11.50 -9.10
C ILE A 361 8.00 11.22 -7.81
N SER A 362 8.72 10.95 -6.72
CA SER A 362 8.11 10.66 -5.42
C SER A 362 7.47 11.91 -4.82
N CYS A 363 6.17 12.07 -5.02
CA CYS A 363 5.38 13.17 -4.47
C CYS A 363 4.96 12.99 -2.99
N VAL A 364 5.38 11.90 -2.32
CA VAL A 364 5.04 11.62 -0.92
C VAL A 364 5.51 12.75 0.00
N GLY A 365 4.58 13.34 0.75
CA GLY A 365 4.83 14.49 1.62
C GLY A 365 5.13 15.79 0.89
N GLY A 366 5.02 15.81 -0.45
CA GLY A 366 5.16 17.00 -1.28
C GLY A 366 3.90 17.86 -1.33
N PRO A 367 3.93 19.00 -2.04
CA PRO A 367 2.88 20.02 -1.99
C PRO A 367 1.50 19.46 -2.38
N THR A 368 1.46 18.58 -3.37
CA THR A 368 0.21 18.05 -3.92
C THR A 368 -0.33 16.84 -3.15
N ASP A 369 0.45 16.17 -2.30
CA ASP A 369 0.12 14.83 -1.76
C ASP A 369 -1.28 14.76 -1.13
N ARG A 370 -1.59 15.70 -0.24
CA ARG A 370 -2.84 15.69 0.54
C ARG A 370 -4.04 16.20 -0.25
N ILE A 371 -3.87 17.28 -1.01
CA ILE A 371 -4.94 17.88 -1.81
C ILE A 371 -5.30 16.96 -2.98
N SER A 372 -4.30 16.42 -3.69
CA SER A 372 -4.53 15.47 -4.78
C SER A 372 -5.19 14.17 -4.32
N TRP A 373 -4.95 13.72 -3.07
CA TRP A 373 -5.71 12.60 -2.49
C TRP A 373 -7.20 12.90 -2.41
N PHE A 374 -7.57 14.10 -1.96
CA PHE A 374 -8.96 14.50 -1.82
C PHE A 374 -9.62 14.67 -3.18
N LEU A 375 -8.96 15.35 -4.12
CA LEU A 375 -9.44 15.49 -5.49
C LEU A 375 -9.63 14.12 -6.17
N ASN A 376 -8.73 13.17 -5.94
CA ASN A 376 -8.86 11.81 -6.49
C ASN A 376 -10.06 11.03 -5.92
N LYS A 377 -10.60 11.41 -4.75
CA LYS A 377 -11.88 10.88 -4.25
C LYS A 377 -13.08 11.40 -5.02
N ILE A 378 -12.95 12.56 -5.65
CA ILE A 378 -13.98 13.17 -6.50
C ILE A 378 -13.84 12.61 -7.91
N VAL A 379 -12.78 12.99 -8.63
CA VAL A 379 -12.64 12.64 -10.05
C VAL A 379 -12.40 11.17 -10.31
N GLY A 380 -11.94 10.39 -9.33
CA GLY A 380 -11.82 8.94 -9.46
C GLY A 380 -13.17 8.24 -9.67
N GLN A 381 -14.29 8.88 -9.30
CA GLN A 381 -15.63 8.36 -9.56
C GLN A 381 -15.98 8.34 -11.05
N LEU A 382 -15.36 9.22 -11.85
CA LEU A 382 -15.58 9.33 -13.30
C LEU A 382 -15.16 8.07 -14.07
N LEU A 383 -14.23 7.28 -13.52
CA LEU A 383 -13.67 6.12 -14.20
C LEU A 383 -14.73 5.07 -14.57
N ARG A 384 -15.85 5.00 -13.83
CA ARG A 384 -16.96 4.09 -14.12
C ARG A 384 -17.71 4.44 -15.42
N TYR A 385 -17.56 5.68 -15.89
CA TYR A 385 -18.22 6.17 -17.10
C TYR A 385 -17.32 6.09 -18.34
N VAL A 386 -16.07 5.64 -18.19
CA VAL A 386 -15.17 5.42 -19.33
C VAL A 386 -15.43 4.03 -19.90
N PRO A 387 -16.04 3.88 -21.10
CA PRO A 387 -16.50 2.57 -21.56
C PRO A 387 -15.37 1.57 -21.78
N SER A 388 -14.20 2.01 -22.24
CA SER A 388 -13.05 1.12 -22.43
C SER A 388 -12.38 0.70 -21.12
N HIS A 389 -12.59 1.43 -20.02
CA HIS A 389 -11.76 1.29 -18.84
C HIS A 389 -11.99 -0.07 -18.19
N LEU A 390 -10.90 -0.80 -17.98
CA LEU A 390 -10.87 -2.03 -17.21
C LEU A 390 -10.23 -1.77 -15.84
N PRO A 391 -10.92 -2.06 -14.74
CA PRO A 391 -10.36 -1.95 -13.40
C PRO A 391 -9.60 -3.22 -12.97
N ASN A 392 -9.88 -4.38 -13.57
CA ASN A 392 -9.23 -5.66 -13.22
C ASN A 392 -9.48 -6.74 -14.29
N THR A 393 -8.79 -7.87 -14.13
CA THR A 393 -8.88 -9.04 -15.02
C THR A 393 -10.25 -9.73 -15.02
N ASN A 394 -11.00 -9.73 -13.91
CA ASN A 394 -12.30 -10.40 -13.88
C ASN A 394 -13.29 -9.69 -14.81
N GLU A 395 -13.31 -8.35 -14.78
CA GLU A 395 -14.16 -7.57 -15.69
C GLU A 395 -13.74 -7.77 -17.16
N PHE A 396 -12.44 -7.91 -17.44
CA PHE A 396 -11.98 -8.30 -18.76
C PHE A 396 -12.56 -9.65 -19.20
N LEU A 397 -12.52 -10.67 -18.33
CA LEU A 397 -13.08 -11.99 -18.63
C LEU A 397 -14.61 -11.95 -18.80
N ASP A 398 -15.31 -11.11 -18.05
CA ASP A 398 -16.76 -10.92 -18.18
C ASP A 398 -17.13 -10.25 -19.51
N ARG A 399 -16.34 -9.27 -19.96
CA ARG A 399 -16.49 -8.68 -21.29
C ARG A 399 -16.22 -9.73 -22.38
N LEU A 400 -15.12 -10.48 -22.28
CA LEU A 400 -14.77 -11.52 -23.24
C LEU A 400 -15.85 -12.61 -23.34
N ARG A 401 -16.43 -13.03 -22.20
CA ARG A 401 -17.58 -13.97 -22.14
C ARG A 401 -18.82 -13.45 -22.86
N SER A 402 -19.03 -12.13 -22.84
CA SER A 402 -20.20 -11.47 -23.41
C SER A 402 -20.04 -11.20 -24.91
N CYS A 403 -18.83 -11.33 -25.45
CA CYS A 403 -18.54 -11.11 -26.86
C CYS A 403 -19.13 -12.24 -27.74
N ARG A 404 -19.73 -11.84 -28.86
CA ARG A 404 -20.14 -12.77 -29.93
C ARG A 404 -19.00 -12.93 -30.93
N LEU A 405 -18.16 -13.93 -30.72
CA LEU A 405 -17.00 -14.20 -31.57
C LEU A 405 -17.44 -14.90 -32.87
N GLN A 406 -16.92 -14.41 -34.00
CA GLN A 406 -17.09 -15.01 -35.32
C GLN A 406 -15.87 -15.89 -35.65
N GLU A 407 -15.97 -16.76 -36.65
CA GLU A 407 -14.87 -17.67 -37.00
C GLU A 407 -13.57 -16.95 -37.42
N ASN A 408 -13.69 -15.78 -38.06
CA ASN A 408 -12.57 -15.02 -38.63
C ASN A 408 -12.16 -13.80 -37.80
N CYS A 409 -12.63 -13.67 -36.55
CA CYS A 409 -12.29 -12.50 -35.75
C CYS A 409 -10.80 -12.44 -35.44
N VAL A 410 -10.26 -11.22 -35.39
CA VAL A 410 -8.85 -10.95 -35.10
C VAL A 410 -8.75 -10.39 -33.69
N VAL A 411 -7.73 -10.83 -32.95
CA VAL A 411 -7.42 -10.31 -31.61
C VAL A 411 -5.98 -9.83 -31.55
N GLU A 412 -5.80 -8.59 -31.11
CA GLU A 412 -4.49 -7.97 -30.92
C GLU A 412 -4.46 -7.20 -29.60
N SER A 413 -3.25 -7.03 -29.07
CA SER A 413 -2.99 -6.16 -27.91
C SER A 413 -2.30 -4.89 -28.39
N PHE A 414 -2.77 -3.73 -27.96
CA PHE A 414 -2.09 -2.45 -28.22
C PHE A 414 -1.50 -1.89 -26.93
N ASP A 415 -0.25 -1.46 -26.95
CA ASP A 415 0.45 -0.83 -25.83
C ASP A 415 0.70 0.65 -26.12
N VAL A 416 0.38 1.53 -25.16
CA VAL A 416 0.66 2.96 -25.29
C VAL A 416 2.11 3.27 -24.91
N THR A 417 2.88 3.74 -25.87
CA THR A 417 4.28 4.08 -25.65
C THR A 417 4.43 5.25 -24.68
N ALA A 418 4.98 4.96 -23.50
CA ALA A 418 5.34 5.95 -22.47
C ALA A 418 4.19 6.90 -22.10
N LEU A 419 2.98 6.36 -21.91
CA LEU A 419 1.73 7.08 -21.68
C LEU A 419 1.91 8.36 -20.84
N TYR A 420 2.33 8.22 -19.58
CA TYR A 420 2.36 9.35 -18.64
C TYR A 420 3.24 10.52 -19.10
N THR A 421 4.39 10.27 -19.73
CA THR A 421 5.28 11.35 -20.20
C THR A 421 4.79 12.01 -21.49
N ASN A 422 3.81 11.40 -22.18
CA ASN A 422 3.28 11.85 -23.46
C ASN A 422 1.87 12.44 -23.38
N VAL A 423 1.15 12.28 -22.26
CA VAL A 423 -0.16 12.91 -22.05
C VAL A 423 -0.04 14.44 -22.14
N ASN A 424 -0.95 15.08 -22.88
CA ASN A 424 -1.09 16.53 -22.90
C ASN A 424 -1.92 16.99 -21.70
N ASN A 425 -1.33 17.81 -20.82
CA ASN A 425 -1.99 18.25 -19.59
C ASN A 425 -3.26 19.07 -19.84
N ASN A 426 -3.29 19.90 -20.88
CA ASN A 426 -4.46 20.72 -21.21
C ASN A 426 -5.61 19.86 -21.76
N GLU A 427 -5.29 18.90 -22.64
CA GLU A 427 -6.29 17.97 -23.17
C GLU A 427 -6.84 17.04 -22.08
N ALA A 428 -5.99 16.62 -21.14
CA ALA A 428 -6.42 15.84 -19.98
C ALA A 428 -7.37 16.65 -19.07
N LEU A 429 -7.06 17.92 -18.80
CA LEU A 429 -7.95 18.82 -18.05
C LEU A 429 -9.28 19.01 -18.78
N GLN A 430 -9.24 19.17 -20.10
CA GLN A 430 -10.43 19.32 -20.93
C GLN A 430 -11.31 18.06 -20.88
N ALA A 431 -10.72 16.86 -21.00
CA ALA A 431 -11.44 15.61 -20.90
C ALA A 431 -12.16 15.45 -19.55
N VAL A 432 -11.48 15.78 -18.43
CA VAL A 432 -12.10 15.76 -17.10
C VAL A 432 -13.21 16.80 -16.98
N SER A 433 -13.01 17.99 -17.54
CA SER A 433 -14.02 19.06 -17.54
C SER A 433 -15.30 18.62 -18.23
N GLU A 434 -15.19 18.01 -19.41
CA GLU A 434 -16.31 17.45 -20.19
C GLU A 434 -17.04 16.35 -19.41
N MET A 435 -16.30 15.39 -18.86
CA MET A 435 -16.91 14.31 -18.08
C MET A 435 -17.59 14.79 -16.79
N LEU A 436 -17.10 15.87 -16.17
CA LEU A 436 -17.76 16.48 -15.00
C LEU A 436 -19.06 17.20 -15.38
N ASP A 437 -19.17 17.74 -16.60
CA ASP A 437 -20.44 18.30 -17.10
C ASP A 437 -21.45 17.19 -17.38
N GLU A 438 -20.99 16.10 -18.02
CA GLU A 438 -21.84 14.97 -18.41
C GLU A 438 -22.41 14.23 -17.19
N HIS A 439 -21.69 14.22 -16.05
CA HIS A 439 -22.03 13.43 -14.87
C HIS A 439 -22.09 14.25 -13.58
N GLU A 440 -22.47 15.53 -13.66
CA GLU A 440 -22.45 16.44 -12.51
C GLU A 440 -23.30 15.91 -11.33
N THR A 441 -24.45 15.30 -11.63
CA THR A 441 -25.42 14.86 -10.60
C THR A 441 -25.03 13.57 -9.89
N GLU A 442 -24.18 12.76 -10.51
CA GLU A 442 -23.80 11.44 -10.02
C GLU A 442 -22.47 11.45 -9.24
N ILE A 443 -21.74 12.56 -9.26
CA ILE A 443 -20.42 12.69 -8.64
C ILE A 443 -20.51 13.37 -7.29
N VAL A 444 -20.06 12.69 -6.24
CA VAL A 444 -19.96 13.30 -4.91
C VAL A 444 -18.77 14.27 -4.88
N THR A 445 -19.06 15.57 -4.86
CA THR A 445 -18.05 16.65 -4.90
C THR A 445 -17.64 17.18 -3.53
N PHE A 446 -18.33 16.75 -2.47
CA PHE A 446 -18.11 17.23 -1.09
C PHE A 446 -18.22 18.76 -0.94
N GLY A 447 -19.08 19.40 -1.73
CA GLY A 447 -19.33 20.85 -1.68
C GLY A 447 -18.44 21.69 -2.61
N LEU A 448 -17.50 21.08 -3.33
CA LEU A 448 -16.72 21.79 -4.34
C LEU A 448 -17.53 21.90 -5.65
N SER A 449 -17.54 23.09 -6.26
CA SER A 449 -18.05 23.27 -7.62
C SER A 449 -17.06 22.70 -8.65
N LYS A 450 -17.52 22.47 -9.88
CA LYS A 450 -16.64 22.12 -11.00
C LYS A 450 -15.47 23.09 -11.15
N VAL A 451 -15.74 24.40 -11.08
CA VAL A 451 -14.71 25.46 -11.18
C VAL A 451 -13.64 25.29 -10.09
N HIS A 452 -14.05 25.01 -8.86
CA HIS A 452 -13.12 24.72 -7.76
C HIS A 452 -12.26 23.49 -8.01
N ILE A 453 -12.89 22.39 -8.45
CA ILE A 453 -12.20 21.12 -8.74
C ILE A 453 -11.15 21.35 -9.84
N MET A 454 -11.54 21.96 -10.96
CA MET A 454 -10.65 22.20 -12.10
C MET A 454 -9.50 23.14 -11.74
N ALA A 455 -9.75 24.20 -10.97
CA ALA A 455 -8.70 25.11 -10.50
C ALA A 455 -7.65 24.39 -9.63
N LEU A 456 -8.11 23.54 -8.70
CA LEU A 456 -7.21 22.78 -7.83
C LEU A 456 -6.43 21.69 -8.59
N ILE A 457 -7.04 21.00 -9.56
CA ILE A 457 -6.36 20.01 -10.40
C ILE A 457 -5.27 20.70 -11.24
N LYS A 458 -5.62 21.80 -11.91
CA LYS A 458 -4.65 22.59 -12.69
C LYS A 458 -3.47 23.05 -11.82
N GLU A 459 -3.75 23.54 -10.62
CA GLU A 459 -2.68 23.97 -9.72
C GLU A 459 -1.85 22.81 -9.16
N CYS A 460 -2.44 21.63 -8.99
CA CYS A 460 -1.68 20.42 -8.68
C CYS A 460 -0.75 20.02 -9.83
N LEU A 461 -1.19 20.11 -11.09
CA LEU A 461 -0.35 19.81 -12.25
C LEU A 461 0.78 20.83 -12.43
N ASN A 462 0.54 22.10 -12.08
CA ASN A 462 1.57 23.12 -12.05
C ASN A 462 2.64 22.86 -10.97
N CYS A 463 2.38 22.04 -9.96
CA CYS A 463 3.36 21.65 -8.96
C CYS A 463 4.23 20.49 -9.48
N ASN A 464 5.01 20.78 -10.52
CA ASN A 464 5.81 19.84 -11.30
C ASN A 464 7.33 19.91 -11.02
N ILE A 465 7.73 20.68 -10.01
CA ILE A 465 9.14 20.80 -9.61
C ILE A 465 9.54 19.64 -8.69
N PHE A 466 10.71 19.06 -8.98
CA PHE A 466 11.33 18.01 -8.19
C PHE A 466 12.83 18.24 -8.04
N LYS A 467 13.45 17.47 -7.16
CA LYS A 467 14.88 17.52 -6.88
C LYS A 467 15.58 16.23 -7.30
N TRP A 468 16.79 16.36 -7.81
CA TRP A 468 17.72 15.24 -8.01
C TRP A 468 19.16 15.71 -7.79
N SER A 469 19.89 14.97 -6.95
CA SER A 469 21.33 15.21 -6.68
C SER A 469 21.65 16.67 -6.32
N GLY A 470 20.81 17.31 -5.51
CA GLY A 470 21.01 18.70 -5.09
C GLY A 470 20.37 19.73 -6.01
N GLN A 471 20.08 19.39 -7.27
CA GLN A 471 19.57 20.29 -8.30
C GLN A 471 18.04 20.22 -8.42
N TYR A 472 17.42 21.32 -8.82
CA TYR A 472 15.98 21.42 -9.04
C TYR A 472 15.66 21.33 -10.54
N PHE A 473 14.62 20.57 -10.85
CA PHE A 473 14.13 20.35 -12.21
C PHE A 473 12.61 20.52 -12.25
N SER A 474 12.07 20.85 -13.41
CA SER A 474 10.65 20.92 -13.71
C SER A 474 10.34 19.92 -14.83
N GLN A 475 9.24 19.18 -14.70
CA GLN A 475 8.71 18.36 -15.80
C GLN A 475 7.82 19.23 -16.70
N ASN A 476 8.23 19.42 -17.95
CA ASN A 476 7.60 20.32 -18.92
C ASN A 476 6.37 19.66 -19.59
N ARG A 477 6.45 18.36 -19.88
CA ARG A 477 5.41 17.61 -20.58
C ARG A 477 5.01 16.35 -19.81
N GLY A 478 3.74 15.98 -19.92
CA GLY A 478 3.22 14.77 -19.31
C GLY A 478 2.81 14.94 -17.86
N LEU A 479 2.33 13.83 -17.32
CA LEU A 479 1.92 13.65 -15.95
C LEU A 479 3.07 13.01 -15.16
N ALA A 480 3.39 13.58 -14.00
CA ALA A 480 4.44 13.05 -13.14
C ALA A 480 4.06 11.66 -12.59
N MET A 481 4.84 10.64 -12.96
CA MET A 481 4.68 9.27 -12.43
C MET A 481 4.97 9.26 -10.92
N GLY A 482 3.91 9.32 -10.12
CA GLY A 482 3.99 9.44 -8.65
C GLY A 482 3.05 10.49 -8.08
N GLN A 483 2.45 11.33 -8.92
CA GLN A 483 1.33 12.19 -8.53
C GLN A 483 0.02 11.38 -8.47
N ARG A 484 -0.80 11.60 -7.44
CA ARG A 484 -2.03 10.80 -7.21
C ARG A 484 -3.09 10.97 -8.28
N LEU A 485 -3.14 12.13 -8.94
CA LEU A 485 -4.10 12.43 -10.00
C LEU A 485 -3.66 11.86 -11.35
N ALA A 486 -2.38 11.50 -11.53
CA ALA A 486 -1.88 11.08 -12.84
C ALA A 486 -2.68 9.92 -13.46
N PRO A 487 -3.03 8.83 -12.73
CA PRO A 487 -3.77 7.72 -13.33
C PRO A 487 -5.16 8.11 -13.82
N VAL A 488 -5.94 8.83 -13.00
CA VAL A 488 -7.31 9.24 -13.39
C VAL A 488 -7.29 10.22 -14.56
N LEU A 489 -6.35 11.17 -14.57
CA LEU A 489 -6.18 12.12 -15.67
C LEU A 489 -5.77 11.41 -16.97
N ALA A 490 -4.85 10.44 -16.89
CA ALA A 490 -4.45 9.63 -18.04
C ALA A 490 -5.63 8.82 -18.59
N ILE A 491 -6.45 8.20 -17.74
CA ILE A 491 -7.61 7.42 -18.22
C ILE A 491 -8.67 8.32 -18.85
N CYS A 492 -8.99 9.48 -18.27
CA CYS A 492 -9.94 10.44 -18.85
C CYS A 492 -9.42 10.98 -20.19
N PHE A 493 -8.14 11.34 -20.26
CA PHE A 493 -7.50 11.76 -21.50
C PHE A 493 -7.57 10.67 -22.58
N MET A 494 -7.23 9.42 -22.24
CA MET A 494 -7.31 8.31 -23.17
C MET A 494 -8.75 8.01 -23.60
N SER A 495 -9.74 8.26 -22.73
CA SER A 495 -11.16 8.17 -23.09
C SER A 495 -11.53 9.06 -24.27
N ARG A 496 -10.91 10.24 -24.38
CA ARG A 496 -11.07 11.13 -25.53
C ARG A 496 -10.35 10.61 -26.78
N VAL A 497 -9.12 10.12 -26.62
CA VAL A 497 -8.28 9.57 -27.71
C VAL A 497 -8.96 8.37 -28.38
N GLU A 498 -9.59 7.51 -27.61
CA GLU A 498 -10.20 6.27 -28.12
C GLU A 498 -11.62 6.45 -28.67
N ARG A 499 -12.28 7.62 -28.48
CA ARG A 499 -13.67 7.86 -28.95
C ARG A 499 -13.89 7.47 -30.42
N PRO A 500 -13.01 7.83 -31.38
CA PRO A 500 -13.22 7.49 -32.78
C PRO A 500 -13.15 5.99 -33.06
N VAL A 501 -12.34 5.24 -32.29
CA VAL A 501 -12.27 3.78 -32.39
C VAL A 501 -13.49 3.12 -31.78
N ILE A 502 -13.94 3.58 -30.60
CA ILE A 502 -15.16 3.05 -29.98
C ILE A 502 -16.37 3.28 -30.90
N ALA A 503 -16.43 4.42 -31.59
CA ALA A 503 -17.51 4.73 -32.54
C ALA A 503 -17.56 3.80 -33.76
N ARG A 504 -16.47 3.08 -34.08
CA ARG A 504 -16.46 2.04 -35.12
C ARG A 504 -17.04 0.71 -34.66
N MET A 505 -17.40 0.59 -33.38
CA MET A 505 -18.05 -0.59 -32.80
C MET A 505 -17.26 -1.89 -33.04
N PRO A 506 -15.96 -1.95 -32.68
CA PRO A 506 -15.24 -3.23 -32.70
C PRO A 506 -15.97 -4.25 -31.82
N ILE A 507 -15.80 -5.55 -32.12
CA ILE A 507 -16.37 -6.64 -31.31
C ILE A 507 -16.03 -6.44 -29.83
N MET A 508 -14.80 -6.04 -29.54
CA MET A 508 -14.37 -5.63 -28.21
C MET A 508 -13.26 -4.58 -28.29
N TYR A 509 -13.35 -3.55 -27.45
CA TYR A 509 -12.24 -2.66 -27.14
C TYR A 509 -12.22 -2.39 -25.64
N CYS A 510 -11.11 -2.72 -25.00
CA CYS A 510 -10.97 -2.54 -23.55
C CYS A 510 -9.52 -2.21 -23.21
N ARG A 511 -9.32 -1.44 -22.13
CA ARG A 511 -8.03 -0.87 -21.77
C ARG A 511 -7.79 -0.85 -20.27
N TYR A 512 -6.69 -1.44 -19.85
CA TYR A 512 -6.15 -1.36 -18.50
C TYR A 512 -4.98 -0.38 -18.49
N ILE A 513 -5.27 0.89 -18.20
CA ILE A 513 -4.34 2.01 -18.29
C ILE A 513 -3.71 2.16 -19.69
N ASP A 514 -2.56 1.54 -19.94
CA ASP A 514 -1.77 1.57 -21.18
C ASP A 514 -1.98 0.32 -22.06
N ASP A 515 -2.35 -0.81 -21.47
CA ASP A 515 -2.58 -2.07 -22.18
C ASP A 515 -4.02 -2.16 -22.73
N CYS A 516 -4.19 -2.21 -24.05
CA CYS A 516 -5.48 -2.38 -24.72
C CYS A 516 -5.62 -3.80 -25.29
N CYS A 517 -6.82 -4.39 -25.21
CA CYS A 517 -7.17 -5.59 -25.95
C CYS A 517 -8.31 -5.25 -26.92
N VAL A 518 -8.09 -5.57 -28.19
CA VAL A 518 -9.00 -5.26 -29.29
C VAL A 518 -9.38 -6.54 -30.01
N ILE A 519 -10.68 -6.71 -30.28
CA ILE A 519 -11.21 -7.78 -31.13
C ILE A 519 -12.03 -7.14 -32.25
N THR A 520 -11.73 -7.51 -33.49
CA THR A 520 -12.43 -7.03 -34.71
C THR A 520 -12.90 -8.21 -35.55
N SER A 521 -13.79 -7.96 -36.51
CA SER A 521 -14.26 -9.00 -37.43
C SER A 521 -13.22 -9.36 -38.49
N THR A 522 -12.32 -8.43 -38.84
CA THR A 522 -11.29 -8.63 -39.86
C THR A 522 -9.97 -7.95 -39.49
N GLN A 523 -8.87 -8.39 -40.12
CA GLN A 523 -7.56 -7.75 -39.98
C GLN A 523 -7.56 -6.32 -40.55
N GLN A 524 -8.28 -6.08 -41.65
CA GLN A 524 -8.39 -4.74 -42.24
C GLN A 524 -9.01 -3.75 -41.24
N GLU A 525 -10.08 -4.15 -40.56
CA GLU A 525 -10.68 -3.33 -39.50
C GLU A 525 -9.67 -3.07 -38.37
N MET A 526 -8.93 -4.09 -37.93
CA MET A 526 -7.89 -3.96 -36.91
C MET A 526 -6.82 -2.92 -37.30
N ASP A 527 -6.33 -3.00 -38.53
CA ASP A 527 -5.33 -2.09 -39.09
C ASP A 527 -5.87 -0.64 -39.16
N GLU A 528 -7.12 -0.47 -39.60
CA GLU A 528 -7.78 0.84 -39.61
C GLU A 528 -7.90 1.45 -38.21
N LEU A 529 -8.31 0.67 -37.21
CA LEU A 529 -8.41 1.14 -35.82
C LEU A 529 -7.04 1.53 -35.27
N PHE A 530 -6.00 0.74 -35.54
CA PHE A 530 -4.63 1.03 -35.13
C PHE A 530 -4.11 2.34 -35.75
N ASP A 531 -4.39 2.56 -37.03
CA ASP A 531 -4.02 3.79 -37.73
C ASP A 531 -4.81 5.02 -37.25
N ILE A 532 -6.09 4.84 -36.91
CA ILE A 532 -6.91 5.91 -36.32
C ILE A 532 -6.29 6.36 -34.99
N LEU A 533 -5.97 5.41 -34.09
CA LEU A 533 -5.37 5.71 -32.78
C LEU A 533 -4.06 6.48 -32.90
N ASN A 534 -3.16 6.04 -33.78
CA ASN A 534 -1.85 6.67 -33.98
C ASN A 534 -1.92 8.07 -34.63
N ARG A 535 -3.07 8.47 -35.18
CA ARG A 535 -3.33 9.80 -35.74
C ARG A 535 -3.98 10.79 -34.76
N GLN A 536 -4.49 10.33 -33.61
CA GLN A 536 -5.25 11.18 -32.69
C GLN A 536 -4.41 12.22 -31.94
N SER A 537 -3.12 11.96 -31.75
CA SER A 537 -2.25 12.82 -30.96
C SER A 537 -0.85 12.87 -31.55
N GLN A 538 -0.19 14.02 -31.35
CA GLN A 538 1.20 14.21 -31.72
C GLN A 538 2.13 13.25 -30.96
N TYR A 539 1.88 13.03 -29.66
CA TYR A 539 2.82 12.33 -28.77
C TYR A 539 2.36 10.96 -28.30
N ILE A 540 1.06 10.66 -28.35
CA ILE A 540 0.55 9.33 -28.01
C ILE A 540 0.70 8.43 -29.23
N LYS A 541 1.44 7.34 -29.04
CA LYS A 541 1.66 6.31 -30.05
C LYS A 541 1.40 4.94 -29.45
N PHE A 542 0.90 4.05 -30.29
CA PHE A 542 0.56 2.68 -29.94
C PHE A 542 1.49 1.73 -30.67
N THR A 543 1.98 0.73 -29.96
CA THR A 543 2.58 -0.46 -30.55
C THR A 543 1.57 -1.59 -30.49
N ARG A 544 1.68 -2.58 -31.38
CA ARG A 544 0.78 -3.73 -31.41
C ARG A 544 1.53 -5.04 -31.24
N GLU A 545 0.92 -5.96 -30.51
CA GLU A 545 1.36 -7.34 -30.31
C GLU A 545 0.27 -8.27 -30.87
N VAL A 546 0.71 -9.20 -31.72
CA VAL A 546 -0.13 -10.21 -32.35
C VAL A 546 0.01 -11.55 -31.64
N PRO A 547 -0.98 -12.46 -31.72
CA PRO A 547 -0.88 -13.77 -31.10
C PRO A 547 0.35 -14.56 -31.60
N HIS A 548 1.12 -15.12 -30.67
CA HIS A 548 2.24 -16.03 -30.98
C HIS A 548 1.81 -17.46 -30.67
N GLU A 549 1.97 -18.38 -31.63
CA GLU A 549 1.44 -19.75 -31.54
C GLU A 549 -0.07 -19.77 -31.18
N GLY A 550 -0.82 -18.79 -31.68
CA GLY A 550 -2.25 -18.62 -31.42
C GLY A 550 -2.60 -18.08 -30.02
N TRP A 551 -1.63 -17.72 -29.17
CA TRP A 551 -1.88 -17.16 -27.85
C TRP A 551 -1.46 -15.69 -27.77
N LEU A 552 -2.35 -14.84 -27.29
CA LEU A 552 -2.08 -13.43 -27.01
C LEU A 552 -1.97 -13.20 -25.49
N PRO A 553 -0.82 -12.71 -24.99
CA PRO A 553 -0.71 -12.20 -23.63
C PRO A 553 -1.57 -10.94 -23.42
N TYR A 554 -2.41 -10.94 -22.38
CA TYR A 554 -3.09 -9.74 -21.91
C TYR A 554 -3.29 -9.79 -20.39
N LEU A 555 -2.86 -8.75 -19.68
CA LEU A 555 -2.81 -8.72 -18.21
C LEU A 555 -2.06 -9.93 -17.64
N ASN A 556 -2.69 -10.68 -16.74
CA ASN A 556 -2.19 -11.94 -16.18
C ASN A 556 -2.83 -13.17 -16.84
N THR A 557 -3.27 -13.04 -18.10
CA THR A 557 -3.90 -14.11 -18.88
C THR A 557 -3.23 -14.26 -20.24
N GLN A 558 -3.43 -15.42 -20.86
CA GLN A 558 -3.20 -15.65 -22.27
C GLN A 558 -4.52 -16.07 -22.89
N ILE A 559 -4.85 -15.49 -24.03
CA ILE A 559 -6.12 -15.72 -24.73
C ILE A 559 -5.81 -16.36 -26.07
N ASN A 560 -6.51 -17.45 -26.39
CA ASN A 560 -6.53 -18.06 -27.70
C ASN A 560 -7.96 -17.96 -28.23
N ILE A 561 -8.14 -17.41 -29.42
CA ILE A 561 -9.44 -17.37 -30.09
C ILE A 561 -9.33 -18.22 -31.35
N SER A 562 -10.17 -19.23 -31.46
CA SER A 562 -10.22 -20.15 -32.59
C SER A 562 -11.62 -20.69 -32.81
N SER A 563 -12.07 -20.75 -34.07
CA SER A 563 -13.38 -21.29 -34.47
C SER A 563 -14.56 -20.71 -33.68
N GLY A 564 -14.59 -19.38 -33.48
CA GLY A 564 -15.64 -18.70 -32.72
C GLY A 564 -15.68 -19.00 -31.22
N ARG A 565 -14.66 -19.68 -30.68
CA ARG A 565 -14.51 -19.97 -29.24
C ARG A 565 -13.24 -19.31 -28.72
N TYR A 566 -13.20 -19.07 -27.41
CA TYR A 566 -12.02 -18.57 -26.75
C TYR A 566 -11.59 -19.52 -25.63
N ASN A 567 -10.27 -19.68 -25.49
CA ASN A 567 -9.64 -20.31 -24.35
C ASN A 567 -8.78 -19.30 -23.61
N VAL A 568 -8.79 -19.38 -22.28
CA VAL A 568 -7.95 -18.54 -21.43
C VAL A 568 -7.16 -19.43 -20.51
N ARG A 569 -5.88 -19.10 -20.34
CA ARG A 569 -5.01 -19.68 -19.32
C ARG A 569 -4.30 -18.61 -18.50
N TRP A 570 -3.85 -18.98 -17.30
CA TRP A 570 -3.08 -18.07 -16.48
C TRP A 570 -1.71 -17.81 -17.09
N TYR A 571 -1.32 -16.54 -17.17
CA TYR A 571 -0.06 -16.13 -17.78
C TYR A 571 0.83 -15.38 -16.79
N ARG A 572 2.14 -15.63 -16.92
CA ARG A 572 3.20 -14.91 -16.23
C ARG A 572 4.13 -14.35 -17.30
N LYS A 573 4.32 -13.03 -17.29
CA LYS A 573 5.30 -12.36 -18.16
C LYS A 573 6.67 -13.04 -18.02
N SER A 574 7.37 -13.25 -19.12
CA SER A 574 8.73 -13.81 -19.13
C SER A 574 9.72 -12.98 -18.30
N SER A 575 9.49 -11.67 -18.21
CA SER A 575 10.25 -10.74 -17.37
C SER A 575 10.07 -10.95 -15.86
N SER A 576 8.97 -11.56 -15.42
CA SER A 576 8.66 -11.79 -14.00
C SER A 576 9.56 -12.86 -13.40
N LYS A 577 10.33 -12.52 -12.36
CA LYS A 577 11.12 -13.49 -11.58
C LYS A 577 10.28 -14.32 -10.61
N ASN A 578 8.95 -14.15 -10.65
CA ASN A 578 7.97 -14.88 -9.84
C ASN A 578 8.27 -14.83 -8.34
N ILE A 579 8.75 -13.68 -7.85
CA ILE A 579 9.06 -13.44 -6.44
C ILE A 579 7.77 -13.20 -5.67
N LEU A 580 7.50 -14.05 -4.69
CA LEU A 580 6.40 -13.94 -3.73
C LEU A 580 6.94 -13.58 -2.34
N LEU A 581 6.03 -13.48 -1.37
CA LEU A 581 6.43 -13.51 0.03
C LEU A 581 7.02 -14.88 0.34
N HIS A 582 8.33 -14.95 0.58
CA HIS A 582 9.04 -16.19 0.89
C HIS A 582 8.48 -16.90 2.13
N SER A 583 8.47 -18.23 2.14
CA SER A 583 7.90 -19.04 3.23
C SER A 583 8.57 -18.82 4.60
N MET A 584 9.86 -18.49 4.60
CA MET A 584 10.64 -18.18 5.81
C MET A 584 10.47 -16.74 6.30
N SER A 585 9.77 -15.86 5.56
CA SER A 585 9.60 -14.46 5.97
C SER A 585 8.90 -14.33 7.32
N ALA A 586 9.30 -13.36 8.14
CA ALA A 586 8.74 -13.09 9.47
C ALA A 586 7.35 -12.41 9.39
N HIS A 587 6.41 -13.15 8.81
CA HIS A 587 4.99 -12.80 8.70
C HIS A 587 4.16 -13.93 9.33
N PRO A 588 2.94 -13.63 9.83
CA PRO A 588 2.03 -14.66 10.29
C PRO A 588 1.80 -15.73 9.22
N GLU A 589 1.75 -17.00 9.62
CA GLU A 589 1.55 -18.11 8.69
C GLU A 589 0.22 -17.97 7.90
N ALA A 590 -0.79 -17.37 8.52
CA ALA A 590 -2.05 -17.05 7.84
C ALA A 590 -1.84 -16.14 6.61
N VAL A 591 -0.95 -15.15 6.69
CA VAL A 591 -0.62 -14.22 5.59
C VAL A 591 0.12 -14.96 4.49
N LYS A 592 1.15 -15.74 4.83
CA LYS A 592 1.92 -16.55 3.88
C LYS A 592 1.03 -17.54 3.13
N ARG A 593 0.16 -18.28 3.85
CA ARG A 593 -0.84 -19.16 3.24
C ARG A 593 -1.85 -18.42 2.38
N ALA A 594 -2.29 -17.23 2.79
CA ALA A 594 -3.21 -16.43 1.99
C ALA A 594 -2.58 -16.00 0.66
N VAL A 595 -1.29 -15.63 0.66
CA VAL A 595 -0.55 -15.26 -0.56
C VAL A 595 -0.56 -16.41 -1.56
N VAL A 596 -0.15 -17.61 -1.12
CA VAL A 596 -0.09 -18.80 -1.97
C VAL A 596 -1.49 -19.24 -2.40
N ARG A 597 -2.45 -19.32 -1.47
CA ARG A 597 -3.84 -19.68 -1.78
C ARG A 597 -4.45 -18.76 -2.84
N ASN A 598 -4.23 -17.44 -2.70
CA ASN A 598 -4.75 -16.47 -3.67
C ASN A 598 -4.08 -16.63 -5.04
N MET A 599 -2.78 -16.97 -5.10
CA MET A 599 -2.13 -17.30 -6.37
C MET A 599 -2.79 -18.51 -7.05
N TYR A 600 -2.98 -19.63 -6.35
CA TYR A 600 -3.66 -20.80 -6.90
C TYR A 600 -5.09 -20.51 -7.32
N ARG A 601 -5.83 -19.74 -6.51
CA ARG A 601 -7.18 -19.30 -6.86
C ARG A 601 -7.20 -18.46 -8.13
N THR A 602 -6.28 -17.51 -8.28
CA THR A 602 -6.15 -16.74 -9.53
C THR A 602 -5.77 -17.65 -10.70
N ALA A 603 -4.79 -18.53 -10.52
CA ALA A 603 -4.30 -19.43 -11.57
C ALA A 603 -5.40 -20.33 -12.14
N VAL A 604 -6.31 -20.81 -11.28
CA VAL A 604 -7.44 -21.64 -11.71
C VAL A 604 -8.64 -20.79 -12.16
N GLY A 605 -8.89 -19.67 -11.47
CA GLY A 605 -10.09 -18.86 -11.65
C GLY A 605 -10.13 -18.08 -12.96
N VAL A 606 -8.99 -17.79 -13.57
CA VAL A 606 -8.93 -17.12 -14.89
C VAL A 606 -9.07 -18.09 -16.07
N CYS A 607 -8.94 -19.40 -15.85
CA CYS A 607 -8.92 -20.38 -16.93
C CYS A 607 -10.31 -20.83 -17.37
N THR A 608 -10.47 -21.15 -18.66
CA THR A 608 -11.74 -21.64 -19.24
C THR A 608 -11.89 -23.17 -19.16
N GLY A 609 -10.85 -23.94 -19.50
CA GLY A 609 -10.87 -25.41 -19.55
C GLY A 609 -10.04 -26.11 -18.47
N GLU A 610 -10.24 -27.43 -18.32
CA GLU A 610 -9.48 -28.24 -17.33
C GLU A 610 -8.00 -28.41 -17.71
N VAL A 611 -7.68 -28.45 -19.00
CA VAL A 611 -6.29 -28.54 -19.49
C VAL A 611 -5.53 -27.28 -19.07
N GLU A 612 -6.08 -26.10 -19.35
CA GLU A 612 -5.50 -24.81 -18.99
C GLU A 612 -5.40 -24.63 -17.46
N ARG A 613 -6.40 -25.13 -16.71
CA ARG A 613 -6.34 -25.15 -15.24
C ARG A 613 -5.20 -26.02 -14.74
N GLU A 614 -4.99 -27.19 -15.33
CA GLU A 614 -3.93 -28.10 -14.91
C GLU A 614 -2.53 -27.54 -15.23
N GLU A 615 -2.32 -26.97 -16.42
CA GLU A 615 -1.10 -26.21 -16.75
C GLU A 615 -0.85 -25.08 -15.75
N SER A 616 -1.88 -24.30 -15.46
CA SER A 616 -1.79 -23.16 -14.53
C SER A 616 -1.51 -23.60 -13.08
N ARG A 617 -2.03 -24.75 -12.64
CA ARG A 617 -1.72 -25.34 -11.33
C ARG A 617 -0.27 -25.82 -11.25
N LYS A 618 0.25 -26.42 -12.32
CA LYS A 618 1.66 -26.83 -12.40
C LYS A 618 2.58 -25.62 -12.27
N LEU A 619 2.34 -24.58 -13.09
CA LEU A 619 3.08 -23.32 -12.99
C LEU A 619 2.99 -22.67 -11.60
N ALA A 620 1.80 -22.65 -11.00
CA ALA A 620 1.62 -22.13 -9.64
C ALA A 620 2.42 -22.93 -8.60
N SER A 621 2.55 -24.25 -8.79
CA SER A 621 3.29 -25.13 -7.90
C SER A 621 4.80 -24.93 -8.02
N GLU A 622 5.31 -24.79 -9.24
CA GLU A 622 6.70 -24.43 -9.49
C GLU A 622 7.06 -23.09 -8.83
N ILE A 623 6.22 -22.07 -9.02
CA ILE A 623 6.40 -20.76 -8.38
C ILE A 623 6.37 -20.86 -6.85
N ALA A 624 5.46 -21.66 -6.28
CA ALA A 624 5.38 -21.86 -4.84
C ALA A 624 6.67 -22.50 -4.30
N ILE A 625 7.17 -23.54 -4.96
CA ILE A 625 8.42 -24.24 -4.60
C ILE A 625 9.61 -23.28 -4.65
N LEU A 626 9.72 -22.47 -5.70
CA LEU A 626 10.78 -21.45 -5.85
C LEU A 626 10.76 -20.36 -4.75
N ASN A 627 9.65 -20.19 -4.03
CA ASN A 627 9.53 -19.25 -2.91
C ASN A 627 9.54 -19.95 -1.54
N GLY A 628 10.03 -21.20 -1.49
CA GLY A 628 10.24 -21.97 -0.28
C GLY A 628 8.99 -22.69 0.25
N TYR A 629 7.89 -22.75 -0.53
CA TYR A 629 6.69 -23.50 -0.15
C TYR A 629 6.78 -24.94 -0.67
N GLY A 630 7.41 -25.82 0.11
CA GLY A 630 7.50 -27.26 -0.22
C GLY A 630 6.18 -28.02 -0.03
N THR A 631 6.10 -29.22 -0.62
CA THR A 631 4.94 -30.15 -0.57
C THR A 631 4.68 -30.81 0.78
N LYS A 632 5.31 -30.34 1.88
CA LYS A 632 4.93 -30.79 3.23
C LYS A 632 3.59 -30.19 3.61
N GLN A 633 2.51 -30.86 3.19
CA GLN A 633 1.18 -30.68 3.76
C GLN A 633 1.23 -31.02 5.25
N ARG A 634 1.59 -30.07 6.10
CA ARG A 634 1.14 -30.13 7.49
C ARG A 634 -0.37 -29.98 7.45
N LYS A 635 -1.08 -31.09 7.67
CA LYS A 635 -2.49 -31.11 8.06
C LYS A 635 -2.61 -30.30 9.35
N SER A 636 -2.71 -28.99 9.25
CA SER A 636 -3.24 -28.17 10.32
C SER A 636 -4.69 -27.96 9.99
N GLY A 637 -5.58 -28.59 10.76
CA GLY A 637 -7.00 -28.33 10.69
C GLY A 637 -7.21 -26.83 10.85
N SER A 638 -7.55 -26.16 9.75
CA SER A 638 -7.97 -24.77 9.80
C SER A 638 -9.30 -24.74 10.54
N LYS A 639 -9.27 -24.46 11.85
CA LYS A 639 -10.42 -23.84 12.48
C LYS A 639 -10.63 -22.54 11.71
N GLY A 640 -11.70 -22.50 10.91
CA GLY A 640 -12.10 -21.28 10.22
C GLY A 640 -12.22 -20.19 11.29
N TYR A 641 -11.38 -19.17 11.19
CA TYR A 641 -11.71 -17.92 11.84
C TYR A 641 -12.98 -17.44 11.14
N SER A 642 -14.10 -17.46 11.87
CA SER A 642 -15.31 -16.80 11.42
C SER A 642 -14.94 -15.37 11.05
N LEU A 643 -15.24 -14.97 9.82
CA LEU A 643 -15.28 -13.56 9.44
C LEU A 643 -16.37 -12.92 10.29
N ILE A 644 -15.98 -12.35 11.43
CA ILE A 644 -16.89 -11.53 12.21
C ILE A 644 -17.02 -10.23 11.42
N ASN A 645 -18.25 -9.91 11.04
CA ASN A 645 -18.58 -8.68 10.35
C ASN A 645 -18.37 -7.52 11.35
N HIS A 646 -17.34 -6.71 11.12
CA HIS A 646 -16.79 -5.79 12.11
C HIS A 646 -16.85 -4.34 11.63
N GLU A 647 -18.06 -3.78 11.49
CA GLU A 647 -18.20 -2.35 11.15
C GLU A 647 -17.78 -1.41 12.29
N ASN A 648 -17.47 -1.91 13.49
CA ASN A 648 -17.17 -1.10 14.68
C ASN A 648 -15.99 -1.55 15.56
N VAL A 649 -15.03 -2.32 15.02
CA VAL A 649 -13.90 -2.84 15.80
C VAL A 649 -12.65 -1.97 15.75
N VAL A 650 -11.96 -1.86 16.89
CA VAL A 650 -10.69 -1.14 17.01
C VAL A 650 -9.49 -2.06 16.82
N HIS A 651 -8.34 -1.51 16.43
CA HIS A 651 -7.19 -2.31 16.02
C HIS A 651 -6.04 -2.18 17.01
N LEU A 652 -5.66 -3.30 17.64
CA LEU A 652 -4.42 -3.40 18.40
C LEU A 652 -3.27 -3.74 17.45
N GLN A 653 -2.39 -2.77 17.20
CA GLN A 653 -1.20 -2.99 16.37
C GLN A 653 -0.01 -3.35 17.24
N LEU A 654 0.50 -4.58 17.13
CA LEU A 654 1.70 -5.03 17.83
C LEU A 654 2.73 -5.61 16.85
N PRO A 655 4.03 -5.55 17.20
CA PRO A 655 5.07 -6.20 16.41
C PRO A 655 4.81 -7.71 16.32
N PHE A 656 4.94 -8.25 15.13
CA PHE A 656 4.90 -9.70 14.92
C PHE A 656 6.23 -10.30 15.36
N ILE A 657 6.17 -11.28 16.27
CA ILE A 657 7.32 -12.07 16.74
C ILE A 657 7.16 -13.51 16.27
N SER A 658 6.06 -14.16 16.68
CA SER A 658 5.68 -15.50 16.23
C SER A 658 4.16 -15.69 16.22
N ASP A 659 3.69 -16.76 15.59
CA ASP A 659 2.27 -17.13 15.59
C ASP A 659 1.82 -17.58 16.99
N GLU A 660 2.70 -18.21 17.77
CA GLU A 660 2.48 -18.64 19.15
C GLU A 660 2.21 -17.43 20.05
N ILE A 661 3.10 -16.43 20.03
CA ILE A 661 2.94 -15.18 20.79
C ILE A 661 1.67 -14.44 20.36
N SER A 662 1.38 -14.42 19.05
CA SER A 662 0.14 -13.81 18.54
C SER A 662 -1.12 -14.52 19.07
N ALA A 663 -1.08 -15.85 19.20
CA ALA A 663 -2.18 -16.64 19.76
C ALA A 663 -2.34 -16.42 21.28
N GLU A 664 -1.24 -16.26 22.01
CA GLU A 664 -1.25 -15.85 23.43
C GLU A 664 -1.92 -14.49 23.61
N ILE A 665 -1.55 -13.50 22.80
CA ILE A 665 -2.12 -12.15 22.86
C ILE A 665 -3.62 -12.19 22.54
N ARG A 666 -4.05 -12.96 21.53
CA ARG A 666 -5.48 -13.17 21.25
C ARG A 666 -6.23 -13.76 22.45
N ARG A 667 -5.63 -14.70 23.19
CA ARG A 667 -6.19 -15.20 24.46
C ARG A 667 -6.28 -14.10 25.51
N CYS A 668 -5.30 -13.19 25.60
CA CYS A 668 -5.39 -12.02 26.48
C CYS A 668 -6.53 -11.07 26.11
N ILE A 669 -6.74 -10.81 24.81
CA ILE A 669 -7.88 -10.00 24.33
C ILE A 669 -9.21 -10.64 24.75
N ALA A 670 -9.34 -11.97 24.59
CA ALA A 670 -10.54 -12.68 25.03
C ALA A 670 -10.73 -12.63 26.55
N ARG A 671 -9.67 -12.85 27.35
CA ARG A 671 -9.73 -12.76 28.82
C ARG A 671 -10.08 -11.36 29.32
N ALA A 672 -9.74 -10.32 28.57
CA ALA A 672 -10.07 -8.93 28.88
C ALA A 672 -11.49 -8.53 28.46
N ASP A 673 -12.31 -9.48 27.96
CA ASP A 673 -13.65 -9.21 27.43
C ASP A 673 -13.62 -8.17 26.28
N LEU A 674 -12.63 -8.29 25.39
CA LEU A 674 -12.40 -7.41 24.24
C LEU A 674 -12.48 -8.15 22.89
N ALA A 675 -12.89 -9.42 22.87
CA ALA A 675 -12.90 -10.25 21.66
C ALA A 675 -13.82 -9.71 20.55
N ASN A 676 -14.89 -9.01 20.92
CA ASN A 676 -15.84 -8.40 19.97
C ASN A 676 -15.49 -6.94 19.62
N ASP A 677 -14.60 -6.31 20.40
CA ASP A 677 -14.26 -4.88 20.25
C ASP A 677 -12.88 -4.68 19.64
N VAL A 678 -11.96 -5.66 19.72
CA VAL A 678 -10.54 -5.50 19.35
C VAL A 678 -10.05 -6.62 18.43
N VAL A 679 -9.44 -6.23 17.32
CA VAL A 679 -8.70 -7.14 16.43
C VAL A 679 -7.20 -6.88 16.53
N LEU A 680 -6.44 -7.96 16.76
CA LEU A 680 -4.97 -7.92 16.74
C LEU A 680 -4.46 -7.83 15.29
N ILE A 681 -3.74 -6.75 15.01
CA ILE A 681 -3.01 -6.54 13.77
C ILE A 681 -1.52 -6.78 14.04
N ASN A 682 -1.04 -7.91 13.55
CA ASN A 682 0.37 -8.28 13.60
C ASN A 682 1.15 -7.47 12.57
N VAL A 683 2.18 -6.77 13.03
CA VAL A 683 3.00 -5.92 12.17
C VAL A 683 4.39 -6.53 12.01
N PRO A 684 4.71 -7.05 10.82
CA PRO A 684 6.05 -7.54 10.49
C PRO A 684 7.12 -6.47 10.70
N THR A 685 8.34 -6.93 10.86
CA THR A 685 9.53 -6.08 10.83
C THR A 685 9.74 -5.46 9.45
N ASP A 686 10.62 -4.46 9.37
CA ASP A 686 10.99 -3.85 8.10
C ASP A 686 11.54 -4.91 7.14
N ASN A 687 10.99 -4.92 5.93
CA ASN A 687 11.43 -5.83 4.88
C ASN A 687 12.77 -5.39 4.26
N ILE A 688 13.43 -6.28 3.53
CA ILE A 688 14.73 -6.04 2.90
C ILE A 688 14.71 -4.75 2.05
N LYS A 689 13.63 -4.52 1.27
CA LYS A 689 13.47 -3.28 0.50
C LYS A 689 13.58 -2.03 1.37
N ARG A 690 12.86 -1.97 2.50
CA ARG A 690 12.87 -0.82 3.41
C ARG A 690 14.21 -0.65 4.14
N LEU A 691 14.91 -1.76 4.38
CA LEU A 691 16.23 -1.74 5.00
C LEU A 691 17.30 -1.18 4.06
N LEU A 692 17.28 -1.55 2.79
CA LEU A 692 18.40 -1.33 1.86
C LEU A 692 18.15 -0.29 0.77
N ILE A 693 16.91 -0.14 0.28
CA ILE A 693 16.61 0.76 -0.84
C ILE A 693 16.23 2.15 -0.32
N ARG A 694 16.76 3.18 -0.97
CA ARG A 694 16.52 4.60 -0.65
C ARG A 694 16.14 5.40 -1.89
N ASN A 695 14.89 5.86 -1.97
CA ASN A 695 14.45 6.72 -3.08
C ASN A 695 15.13 8.09 -3.08
N ARG A 696 15.51 8.63 -1.90
CA ARG A 696 16.23 9.91 -1.72
C ARG A 696 17.74 9.72 -1.57
N LEU A 697 18.35 8.80 -2.33
CA LEU A 697 19.77 8.46 -2.14
C LEU A 697 20.70 9.68 -2.33
N TYR A 698 20.47 10.49 -3.36
CA TYR A 698 21.32 11.63 -3.72
C TYR A 698 20.91 12.96 -3.05
N ASP A 699 19.69 13.04 -2.52
CA ASP A 699 19.11 14.27 -1.97
C ASP A 699 19.00 14.25 -0.44
N ARG A 700 19.82 13.42 0.20
CA ARG A 700 19.89 13.30 1.67
C ARG A 700 20.84 14.30 2.31
N ALA A 701 21.80 14.82 1.57
CA ALA A 701 22.78 15.74 2.13
C ALA A 701 22.11 16.99 2.68
N CYS A 702 22.50 17.37 3.89
CA CYS A 702 22.10 18.62 4.49
C CYS A 702 22.72 19.78 3.73
N THR A 703 21.88 20.65 3.17
CA THR A 703 22.31 21.89 2.49
C THR A 703 22.25 23.12 3.41
N THR A 704 21.84 22.95 4.67
CA THR A 704 21.74 24.06 5.62
C THR A 704 23.12 24.46 6.14
N ILE A 705 23.53 25.69 5.85
CA ILE A 705 24.74 26.32 6.41
C ILE A 705 24.60 26.37 7.95
N ASN A 706 25.65 25.97 8.67
CA ASN A 706 25.67 25.92 10.14
C ASN A 706 24.51 25.13 10.75
N CYS A 707 24.16 23.99 10.13
CA CYS A 707 23.11 23.11 10.65
C CYS A 707 23.49 22.61 12.05
N VAL A 708 22.60 22.78 13.03
CA VAL A 708 22.82 22.33 14.41
C VAL A 708 22.41 20.86 14.64
N VAL A 709 21.66 20.27 13.70
CA VAL A 709 21.17 18.89 13.80
C VAL A 709 22.19 17.88 13.29
N CYS A 710 22.67 18.08 12.07
CA CYS A 710 23.48 17.08 11.36
C CYS A 710 24.87 16.82 11.95
N PRO A 711 25.59 17.79 12.58
CA PRO A 711 26.89 17.53 13.17
C PRO A 711 26.89 16.49 14.30
N PHE A 712 25.76 16.34 14.99
CA PHE A 712 25.59 15.41 16.12
C PHE A 712 24.69 14.22 15.77
N GLY A 713 24.29 14.10 14.51
CA GLY A 713 23.43 13.04 13.98
C GLY A 713 23.99 12.50 12.67
N ARG A 714 23.10 11.96 11.83
CA ARG A 714 23.45 11.58 10.45
C ARG A 714 23.22 12.77 9.52
N ASN A 715 24.03 12.82 8.46
CA ASN A 715 23.80 13.79 7.40
C ASN A 715 22.37 13.66 6.84
N GLY A 716 21.61 14.75 6.86
CA GLY A 716 20.21 14.79 6.45
C GLY A 716 19.18 14.60 7.57
N ASP A 717 19.60 14.36 8.81
CA ASP A 717 18.69 14.22 9.95
C ASP A 717 17.82 15.48 10.18
N CYS A 718 18.31 16.65 9.77
CA CYS A 718 17.55 17.91 9.81
C CYS A 718 16.26 17.89 8.97
N THR A 719 16.16 17.01 7.97
CA THR A 719 14.99 16.89 7.09
C THR A 719 13.98 15.83 7.54
N GLN A 720 14.32 15.06 8.58
CA GLN A 720 13.45 13.99 9.09
C GLN A 720 12.24 14.56 9.82
N ARG A 721 11.11 13.85 9.74
CA ARG A 721 9.82 14.19 10.34
C ARG A 721 9.39 13.10 11.31
N GLY A 722 8.46 13.44 12.19
CA GLY A 722 7.93 12.49 13.17
C GLY A 722 9.04 12.02 14.10
N THR A 723 9.81 12.96 14.66
CA THR A 723 10.97 12.64 15.51
C THR A 723 10.71 13.01 16.95
N VAL A 724 11.23 12.19 17.86
CA VAL A 724 11.53 12.58 19.24
C VAL A 724 13.02 12.89 19.29
N TYR A 725 13.39 14.05 19.80
CA TYR A 725 14.76 14.56 19.79
C TYR A 725 15.18 15.09 21.15
N GLN A 726 16.49 15.09 21.39
CA GLN A 726 17.15 15.69 22.54
C GLN A 726 17.97 16.90 22.08
N LEU A 727 17.86 18.00 22.81
CA LEU A 727 18.80 19.12 22.77
C LEU A 727 19.61 19.11 24.07
N GLN A 728 20.92 19.29 23.99
CA GLN A 728 21.82 19.33 25.14
C GLN A 728 22.62 20.64 25.10
N CYS A 729 22.65 21.36 26.22
CA CYS A 729 23.49 22.55 26.38
C CYS A 729 24.97 22.13 26.45
N SER A 730 25.82 22.72 25.61
CA SER A 730 27.26 22.42 25.62
C SER A 730 28.00 23.03 26.81
N ALA A 731 27.40 23.96 27.54
CA ALA A 731 28.04 24.67 28.66
C ALA A 731 27.78 24.04 30.04
N CYS A 732 26.64 23.35 30.22
CA CYS A 732 26.27 22.75 31.51
C CYS A 732 25.64 21.34 31.39
N ASP A 733 25.61 20.77 30.18
CA ASP A 733 25.05 19.45 29.87
C ASP A 733 23.57 19.23 30.21
N GLU A 734 22.86 20.28 30.60
CA GLU A 734 21.41 20.28 30.79
C GLU A 734 20.70 19.91 29.47
N ILE A 735 19.71 19.02 29.56
CA ILE A 735 19.01 18.48 28.40
C ILE A 735 17.54 18.89 28.35
N TYR A 736 17.05 19.03 27.12
CA TYR A 736 15.65 19.18 26.74
C TYR A 736 15.26 18.03 25.80
N ILE A 737 14.09 17.46 25.99
CA ILE A 737 13.51 16.44 25.11
C ILE A 737 12.20 16.98 24.53
N GLY A 738 12.02 16.81 23.22
CA GLY A 738 10.80 17.23 22.55
C GLY A 738 10.43 16.36 21.35
N GLU A 739 9.20 16.50 20.85
CA GLU A 739 8.74 15.90 19.60
C GLU A 739 8.46 16.90 18.48
N THR A 740 8.47 16.42 17.24
CA THR A 740 7.97 17.17 16.08
C THR A 740 7.44 16.27 14.97
N GLY A 741 6.27 16.61 14.43
CA GLY A 741 5.75 16.05 13.16
C GLY A 741 6.27 16.78 11.90
N ARG A 742 6.96 17.92 12.07
CA ARG A 742 7.60 18.69 10.99
C ARG A 742 9.07 18.31 10.85
N MET A 743 9.75 18.88 9.85
CA MET A 743 11.20 18.68 9.69
C MET A 743 11.94 19.14 10.95
N LEU A 744 12.81 18.28 11.49
CA LEU A 744 13.53 18.55 12.74
C LEU A 744 14.32 19.86 12.69
N GLY A 745 14.97 20.17 11.58
CA GLY A 745 15.72 21.41 11.40
C GLY A 745 14.85 22.67 11.54
N ILE A 746 13.58 22.62 11.13
CA ILE A 746 12.64 23.75 11.35
C ILE A 746 12.35 23.90 12.84
N ARG A 747 12.08 22.79 13.54
CA ARG A 747 11.80 22.82 14.97
C ARG A 747 12.99 23.33 15.78
N VAL A 748 14.21 22.93 15.42
CA VAL A 748 15.44 23.42 16.06
C VAL A 748 15.66 24.90 15.79
N LYS A 749 15.37 25.40 14.58
CA LYS A 749 15.44 26.85 14.28
C LYS A 749 14.50 27.67 15.18
N GLU A 750 13.30 27.17 15.48
CA GLU A 750 12.37 27.81 16.41
C GLU A 750 12.93 27.88 17.83
N HIS A 751 13.52 26.79 18.33
CA HIS A 751 14.19 26.76 19.63
C HIS A 751 15.35 27.76 19.70
N LEU A 752 16.17 27.81 18.66
CA LEU A 752 17.27 28.78 18.55
C LEU A 752 16.76 30.22 18.49
N ALA A 753 15.64 30.48 17.82
CA ALA A 753 15.01 31.80 17.83
C ALA A 753 14.53 32.19 19.23
N GLY A 754 13.94 31.25 19.98
CA GLY A 754 13.58 31.44 21.39
C GLY A 754 14.79 31.76 22.28
N LYS A 755 15.89 31.00 22.11
CA LYS A 755 17.18 31.24 22.78
C LYS A 755 17.73 32.64 22.49
N ARG A 756 17.79 33.04 21.21
CA ARG A 756 18.31 34.35 20.79
C ARG A 756 17.52 35.52 21.38
N ARG A 757 16.19 35.39 21.44
CA ARG A 757 15.30 36.41 22.03
C ARG A 757 15.30 36.41 23.56
N GLY A 758 15.92 35.42 24.22
CA GLY A 758 15.82 35.24 25.66
C GLY A 758 14.37 35.04 26.10
N SER A 759 13.55 34.32 25.33
CA SER A 759 12.13 34.18 25.66
C SER A 759 11.93 33.24 26.86
N PRO A 760 11.34 33.71 27.99
CA PRO A 760 11.12 32.88 29.18
C PRO A 760 10.06 31.79 28.96
N PHE A 761 9.29 31.89 27.88
CA PHE A 761 8.30 30.90 27.46
C PHE A 761 8.89 29.74 26.64
N THR A 762 10.16 29.84 26.22
CA THR A 762 10.83 28.76 25.49
C THR A 762 11.86 28.07 26.36
N PRO A 763 12.01 26.73 26.29
CA PRO A 763 12.96 26.00 27.13
C PRO A 763 14.38 26.56 27.06
N LEU A 764 14.89 26.79 25.85
CA LEU A 764 16.24 27.33 25.66
C LEU A 764 16.36 28.83 26.01
N GLY A 765 15.30 29.62 25.79
CA GLY A 765 15.29 31.04 26.15
C GLY A 765 15.29 31.23 27.67
N ARG A 766 14.48 30.47 28.39
CA ARG A 766 14.46 30.42 29.86
C ARG A 766 15.82 29.97 30.40
N HIS A 767 16.35 28.87 29.88
CA HIS A 767 17.66 28.35 30.28
C HIS A 767 18.79 29.39 30.09
N ARG A 768 18.75 30.15 29.00
CA ARG A 768 19.70 31.25 28.78
C ARG A 768 19.61 32.31 29.88
N LEU A 769 18.40 32.74 30.23
CA LEU A 769 18.19 33.79 31.23
C LEU A 769 18.56 33.31 32.64
N GLU A 770 18.04 32.16 33.04
CA GLU A 770 18.11 31.67 34.42
C GLU A 770 19.38 30.84 34.68
N GLY A 771 19.74 29.94 33.76
CA GLY A 771 20.88 29.03 33.92
C GLY A 771 22.22 29.60 33.47
N HIS A 772 22.22 30.62 32.59
CA HIS A 772 23.43 31.23 32.04
C HIS A 772 23.50 32.75 32.21
N HIS A 773 22.61 33.35 33.02
CA HIS A 773 22.58 34.80 33.27
C HIS A 773 22.62 35.66 31.99
N GLY A 774 21.93 35.21 30.94
CA GLY A 774 21.86 35.88 29.65
C GLY A 774 23.00 35.56 28.67
N LYS A 775 24.06 34.87 29.10
CA LYS A 775 25.19 34.45 28.23
C LYS A 775 24.73 33.41 27.22
N ASP A 776 25.24 33.51 26.00
CA ASP A 776 24.89 32.57 24.94
C ASP A 776 25.62 31.22 25.10
N PHE A 777 25.05 30.15 24.54
CA PHE A 777 25.59 28.79 24.60
C PHE A 777 25.27 27.97 23.35
N ASP A 778 26.11 26.99 23.04
CA ASP A 778 25.88 26.04 21.95
C ASP A 778 25.00 24.87 22.37
N ILE A 779 24.34 24.24 21.39
CA ILE A 779 23.50 23.07 21.63
C ILE A 779 23.91 21.89 20.74
N LYS A 780 23.80 20.68 21.28
CA LYS A 780 23.90 19.42 20.54
C LYS A 780 22.50 18.85 20.33
N CYS A 781 22.19 18.40 19.11
CA CYS A 781 20.87 17.84 18.78
C CYS A 781 20.97 16.38 18.35
N LYS A 782 20.23 15.48 19.00
CA LYS A 782 20.19 14.05 18.71
C LYS A 782 18.77 13.55 18.51
N ILE A 783 18.53 12.72 17.48
CA ILE A 783 17.24 12.01 17.34
C ILE A 783 17.24 10.81 18.28
N LEU A 784 16.21 10.69 19.11
CA LEU A 784 15.99 9.57 20.02
C LEU A 784 15.11 8.48 19.39
N ALA A 785 14.03 8.88 18.69
CA ALA A 785 13.11 7.96 18.05
C ALA A 785 12.41 8.56 16.82
N TYR A 786 11.87 7.69 15.96
CA TYR A 786 11.01 8.04 14.83
C TYR A 786 9.62 7.44 15.02
N GLU A 787 8.58 8.27 15.00
CA GLU A 787 7.17 7.89 15.07
C GLU A 787 6.29 8.96 14.39
N ASN A 788 5.55 8.58 13.36
CA ASN A 788 4.75 9.52 12.57
C ASN A 788 3.39 9.83 13.21
N GLU A 789 2.83 8.87 13.93
CA GLU A 789 1.54 9.04 14.59
C GLU A 789 1.70 9.89 15.85
N ILE A 790 0.87 10.92 15.99
CA ILE A 790 1.07 11.97 16.99
C ILE A 790 0.91 11.46 18.42
N GLY A 791 -0.09 10.63 18.71
CA GLY A 791 -0.30 10.05 20.03
C GLY A 791 0.85 9.12 20.43
N ALA A 792 1.25 8.22 19.54
CA ALA A 792 2.42 7.36 19.75
C ALA A 792 3.72 8.16 19.95
N ARG A 793 3.94 9.23 19.15
CA ARG A 793 5.14 10.06 19.28
C ARG A 793 5.15 10.84 20.59
N LYS A 794 4.01 11.39 21.02
CA LYS A 794 3.85 12.04 22.33
C LYS A 794 4.03 11.08 23.49
N MET A 795 3.56 9.84 23.37
CA MET A 795 3.84 8.80 24.35
C MET A 795 5.35 8.55 24.44
N LEU A 796 6.07 8.38 23.32
CA LEU A 796 7.52 8.22 23.35
C LEU A 796 8.25 9.42 23.99
N GLU A 797 7.86 10.65 23.65
CA GLU A 797 8.37 11.88 24.29
C GLU A 797 8.18 11.84 25.82
N ALA A 798 6.97 11.52 26.30
CA ALA A 798 6.68 11.41 27.72
C ALA A 798 7.53 10.32 28.41
N LEU A 799 7.72 9.17 27.76
CA LEU A 799 8.54 8.08 28.28
C LEU A 799 10.02 8.51 28.43
N TYR A 800 10.59 9.18 27.42
CA TYR A 800 11.96 9.70 27.48
C TYR A 800 12.13 10.79 28.54
N ILE A 801 11.17 11.72 28.67
CA ILE A 801 11.20 12.76 29.72
C ILE A 801 11.14 12.12 31.10
N ARG A 802 10.30 11.10 31.30
CA ARG A 802 10.21 10.41 32.59
C ARG A 802 11.52 9.72 32.96
N GLU A 803 12.10 8.97 32.03
CA GLU A 803 13.29 8.17 32.31
C GLU A 803 14.55 9.03 32.48
N ARG A 804 14.73 10.03 31.60
CA ARG A 804 15.94 10.86 31.61
C ARG A 804 15.86 12.06 32.56
N ASN A 805 14.67 12.36 33.06
CA ASN A 805 14.40 13.49 33.96
C ASN A 805 15.07 14.82 33.52
N PRO A 806 14.84 15.29 32.29
CA PRO A 806 15.48 16.50 31.75
C PRO A 806 15.02 17.75 32.51
N LYS A 807 15.98 18.52 33.02
CA LYS A 807 15.72 19.74 33.81
C LYS A 807 15.21 20.92 32.97
N LEU A 808 15.49 20.95 31.66
CA LEU A 808 14.99 22.03 30.78
C LEU A 808 13.51 21.85 30.40
N ASN A 809 12.95 20.66 30.61
CA ASN A 809 11.53 20.39 30.40
C ASN A 809 10.71 20.88 31.60
N ASN A 810 9.58 21.53 31.34
CA ASN A 810 8.65 21.93 32.41
C ASN A 810 7.57 20.89 32.67
N ARG A 811 7.58 19.76 31.93
CA ARG A 811 6.66 18.61 32.03
C ARG A 811 5.19 18.90 31.71
N ASN A 812 4.78 20.16 31.57
CA ASN A 812 3.46 20.54 31.05
C ASN A 812 3.24 20.09 29.60
N GLU A 813 4.33 19.80 28.89
CA GLU A 813 4.31 19.25 27.53
C GLU A 813 4.01 17.75 27.44
N CYS A 814 4.10 17.01 28.56
CA CYS A 814 3.93 15.56 28.60
C CYS A 814 2.46 15.14 28.71
N ILE A 815 2.09 14.13 27.92
CA ILE A 815 0.86 13.38 28.20
C ILE A 815 1.06 12.49 29.44
N ALA A 816 -0.03 12.18 30.15
CA ALA A 816 0.03 11.31 31.30
C ALA A 816 0.37 9.87 30.89
N ILE A 817 1.44 9.31 31.48
CA ILE A 817 1.74 7.88 31.35
C ILE A 817 0.86 7.14 32.35
N THR A 818 -0.10 6.37 31.84
CA THR A 818 -1.04 5.63 32.69
C THR A 818 -0.35 4.54 33.49
N SER A 819 -0.88 4.24 34.68
CA SER A 819 -0.40 3.18 35.58
C SER A 819 -0.19 1.83 34.88
N GLU A 820 -1.02 1.54 33.89
CA GLU A 820 -1.03 0.33 33.06
C GLU A 820 0.20 0.20 32.17
N LEU A 821 0.82 1.32 31.77
CA LEU A 821 1.95 1.36 30.84
C LEU A 821 3.30 1.55 31.56
N LEU A 822 3.31 2.05 32.80
CA LEU A 822 4.54 2.22 33.60
C LEU A 822 5.38 0.93 33.69
N PRO A 823 4.80 -0.28 33.84
CA PRO A 823 5.57 -1.52 33.95
C PRO A 823 6.37 -1.90 32.69
N PHE A 824 6.06 -1.33 31.52
CA PHE A 824 6.80 -1.59 30.28
C PHE A 824 8.11 -0.79 30.17
N VAL A 825 8.22 0.31 30.90
CA VAL A 825 9.28 1.30 30.69
C VAL A 825 10.69 0.81 30.97
N PRO A 826 10.96 0.03 32.03
CA PRO A 826 12.29 -0.54 32.25
C PRO A 826 12.83 -1.36 31.06
N PHE A 827 11.92 -1.86 30.20
CA PHE A 827 12.28 -2.66 29.04
C PHE A 827 12.37 -1.85 27.73
N CYS A 828 12.02 -0.57 27.77
CA CYS A 828 11.97 0.28 26.57
C CYS A 828 13.35 0.83 26.15
N GLY A 829 14.41 0.64 26.95
CA GLY A 829 15.78 1.08 26.66
C GLY A 829 15.84 2.56 26.25
N LEU A 830 15.33 3.43 27.13
CA LEU A 830 15.14 4.86 26.92
C LEU A 830 16.32 5.69 27.40
#